data_AF-A0AAV6N2Q4-F1
#
_entry.id   AF-A0AAV6N2Q4-F1
#
_cell.length_a   1.000
_cell.length_b   1.000
_cell.length_c   1.000
_cell.angle_alpha   90.00
_cell.angle_beta   90.00
_cell.angle_gamma   90.00
#
_symmetry.space_group_name_H-M   'P 1'
#
loop_
_entity.id
_entity.type
_entity.pdbx_description
1 polymer ?
#
loop_
_entity_poly.entity_id
_entity_poly.type
_entity_poly.pdbx_seq_one_letter_code
_entity_poly.pdbx_strand_id
1 'polypeptide(L)'
;MADQSILQLDIHDHHVVMDNGILAVTLSKPYGNVTGIKYSSIDNVLEVRDKEAHRGYWDLVWNSGTPGTTGTFDEMRGKEFEVVVQNEEQIELSFKRNYSFKDKEVPLNIDKRFIMLRNSSGFYSYAIYEHLREWPPFNLPQTRIVFKLRKDKFHYMAIADNRKRSMPLPDDRVGGRGKTLDFPEAVLLVHPREAAFKGEVDDKYQYSCENKDLKVHGWISMDPSDDPPVGFWQITPSSEFRSGGPLKQNLTSHVGPYALTMFLSAHYGGEELVLKLNADEPWKKVFGPVFFYLNSVPNGRDPLCLWEDAKIQMTKEVQSWPYSFPASQNFPPPNQRGRLTGNLYVLDTYVNQEQMPAGEAYVGLAAPGDAGSWQTETKGYQFWTKTDAYGSFSIENVRIGDYNLYAWVPGFIGDYRYDVVISVSPGSDMDVGDLVFEPPRNGPTLWEIGIPNRSAAEFYIPDPNPNYINKLYVHHPDRFRQYGLWERYAELYPDTDLVYTVGVSDYTKDWFFAHVNRTRNDGSHLPTTWQIKFTLDNNIDKSGIYKLRVALATANVAELQIRVNSSEVDPALFTTGQIGHDNAIARHGIHGLYRLYSVDMSGSGIKSPKFLRSRKALEPSLSRLESRNEKNHILTNNLSCFLKKNGNNGTLSPELAIQVLVQFDKSMTEALESQVKSKVSIKGHLHTYRFCDNVWTFILQDATFKNEDSQETVGRIKIVACDSNPRLGLHGLQESSFSFLDAWAYRRRGSISLKPEAEAIGLSLIQCFALMANGGVLHVVVFPWLALGHLIPYARLAICLAQKGLKVSFISTPRNLGRIPKIPPHLSSAVNLVGFPLPPVDGLPVAAEASSDVPYNKQQLLKKAFDSLESPLTDLLRDLNPDWIIYDYASHWLPPIAAELRISTVYFSLFTAAFLAFLGPPSELSDGGGSRSTVEDFMKVPEWMPPESNILFRFHEIKKSLDGATGNESGTSDSIRFGVSIEESVAVAVRSSPELEPESFDLLSKLYQKPVIPIGFLPPSTENAEELSGDIKEWLAKQKPNSVLYVSFGTEAFLSQEDVTELAFGLKKSEIPFLWILRRNSHTNESEMLPARFKEQVGGRGLLHEGWISQVKVLSHNSVGGCLTHCGWNSIIEGLGFGRVMILFPVVNDQGLNARLLEEKKLGIEIERNERDGSFTRDSVSESVRSAMAEGSDTGKRLKQRAIEMKELFGDGDKNERHLDEFVHFLKSKQK
;
A
#
# COMPACT_ATOMS: atom_id res chain seq x y z
N MET A 1 59.05 -11.02 -16.63
CA MET A 1 58.77 -12.18 -15.77
C MET A 1 57.30 -12.10 -15.44
N ALA A 2 56.50 -13.05 -15.91
CA ALA A 2 55.06 -13.07 -15.66
C ALA A 2 54.84 -13.38 -14.18
N ASP A 3 54.41 -12.37 -13.43
CA ASP A 3 54.02 -12.53 -12.03
C ASP A 3 52.84 -13.50 -12.00
N GLN A 4 52.99 -14.64 -11.31
CA GLN A 4 51.91 -15.61 -11.19
C GLN A 4 50.78 -14.92 -10.43
N SER A 5 49.64 -14.66 -11.07
CA SER A 5 48.42 -14.21 -10.40
C SER A 5 48.04 -15.26 -9.36
N ILE A 6 48.34 -14.96 -8.10
CA ILE A 6 47.91 -15.76 -6.96
C ILE A 6 46.51 -15.27 -6.60
N LEU A 7 45.56 -16.20 -6.54
CA LEU A 7 44.24 -15.94 -5.99
C LEU A 7 44.39 -15.80 -4.46
N GLN A 8 44.14 -14.62 -3.93
CA GLN A 8 44.35 -14.23 -2.54
C GLN A 8 43.02 -13.84 -1.88
N LEU A 9 42.90 -14.21 -0.60
CA LEU A 9 41.75 -13.88 0.23
C LEU A 9 42.26 -13.22 1.52
N ASP A 10 42.01 -11.92 1.65
CA ASP A 10 42.36 -11.16 2.85
C ASP A 10 41.11 -10.89 3.69
N ILE A 11 41.06 -11.49 4.88
CA ILE A 11 39.93 -11.37 5.79
C ILE A 11 40.28 -10.39 6.91
N HIS A 12 39.56 -9.28 6.98
CA HIS A 12 39.67 -8.29 8.04
C HIS A 12 38.47 -8.35 8.99
N ASP A 13 38.45 -7.48 10.01
CA ASP A 13 37.37 -7.44 10.99
C ASP A 13 36.03 -7.00 10.37
N HIS A 14 36.06 -5.99 9.50
CA HIS A 14 34.86 -5.36 8.93
C HIS A 14 34.68 -5.56 7.42
N HIS A 15 35.65 -6.17 6.74
CA HIS A 15 35.56 -6.45 5.32
C HIS A 15 36.42 -7.67 4.94
N VAL A 16 36.22 -8.16 3.71
CA VAL A 16 37.01 -9.21 3.08
C VAL A 16 37.34 -8.80 1.66
N VAL A 17 38.56 -9.11 1.20
CA VAL A 17 39.03 -8.80 -0.16
C VAL A 17 39.34 -10.10 -0.88
N MET A 18 38.69 -10.30 -2.03
CA MET A 18 39.10 -11.32 -3.00
C MET A 18 39.95 -10.63 -4.07
N ASP A 19 41.18 -11.09 -4.29
CA ASP A 19 42.10 -10.55 -5.29
C ASP A 19 42.65 -11.69 -6.15
N ASN A 20 42.62 -11.55 -7.47
CA ASN A 20 43.19 -12.53 -8.39
C ASN A 20 44.32 -11.96 -9.26
N GLY A 21 44.90 -10.84 -8.87
CA GLY A 21 45.94 -10.10 -9.59
C GLY A 21 45.45 -9.32 -10.81
N ILE A 22 44.18 -9.50 -11.22
CA ILE A 22 43.54 -8.74 -12.32
C ILE A 22 42.58 -7.69 -11.74
N LEU A 23 41.76 -8.10 -10.78
CA LEU A 23 40.89 -7.21 -10.02
C LEU A 23 40.87 -7.62 -8.54
N ALA A 24 40.56 -6.65 -7.69
CA ALA A 24 40.28 -6.88 -6.28
C ALA A 24 38.85 -6.42 -5.95
N VAL A 25 38.09 -7.27 -5.25
CA VAL A 25 36.71 -7.01 -4.84
C VAL A 25 36.64 -6.98 -3.32
N THR A 26 36.23 -5.85 -2.77
CA THR A 26 36.03 -5.65 -1.33
C THR A 26 34.56 -5.82 -0.97
N LEU A 27 34.30 -6.71 -0.02
CA LEU A 27 32.98 -7.02 0.51
C LEU A 27 32.90 -6.68 1.99
N SER A 28 31.83 -6.03 2.43
CA SER A 28 31.60 -5.79 3.86
C SER A 28 31.37 -7.09 4.62
N LYS A 29 31.84 -7.17 5.86
CA LYS A 29 31.70 -8.35 6.74
C LYS A 29 30.98 -7.96 8.04
N PRO A 30 29.90 -8.66 8.43
CA PRO A 30 29.30 -9.84 7.79
C PRO A 30 28.25 -9.52 6.70
N TYR A 31 28.09 -8.26 6.28
CA TYR A 31 26.89 -7.88 5.52
C TYR A 31 26.87 -8.32 4.05
N GLY A 32 28.02 -8.49 3.41
CA GLY A 32 28.13 -8.93 2.02
C GLY A 32 27.65 -7.89 1.00
N ASN A 33 27.85 -6.59 1.27
CA ASN A 33 27.75 -5.52 0.27
C ASN A 33 29.11 -5.39 -0.45
N VAL A 34 29.11 -5.14 -1.76
CA VAL A 34 30.33 -4.82 -2.50
C VAL A 34 30.64 -3.33 -2.27
N THR A 35 31.66 -3.06 -1.49
CA THR A 35 32.04 -1.69 -1.08
C THR A 35 33.13 -1.10 -1.98
N GLY A 36 33.87 -1.95 -2.69
CA GLY A 36 34.84 -1.53 -3.68
C GLY A 36 35.19 -2.59 -4.70
N ILE A 37 35.51 -2.15 -5.92
CA ILE A 37 36.11 -2.98 -6.97
C ILE A 37 37.25 -2.18 -7.57
N LYS A 38 38.48 -2.65 -7.36
CA LYS A 38 39.69 -2.08 -7.93
C LYS A 38 40.01 -2.80 -9.23
N TYR A 39 40.19 -2.05 -10.31
CA TYR A 39 40.51 -2.61 -11.62
C TYR A 39 41.30 -1.62 -12.46
N SER A 40 42.38 -2.09 -13.08
CA SER A 40 43.27 -1.27 -13.89
C SER A 40 43.76 -0.04 -13.09
N SER A 41 43.71 1.16 -13.67
CA SER A 41 44.06 2.43 -13.01
C SER A 41 42.96 2.97 -12.08
N ILE A 42 41.77 2.37 -12.08
CA ILE A 42 40.65 2.82 -11.24
C ILE A 42 40.74 2.16 -9.87
N ASP A 43 40.95 3.00 -8.84
CA ASP A 43 41.05 2.62 -7.43
C ASP A 43 39.76 1.99 -6.89
N ASN A 44 38.61 2.53 -7.30
CA ASN A 44 37.30 1.95 -7.04
C ASN A 44 36.33 2.36 -8.16
N VAL A 45 35.75 1.39 -8.87
CA VAL A 45 34.76 1.66 -9.93
C VAL A 45 33.41 2.15 -9.38
N LEU A 46 33.15 1.91 -8.10
CA LEU A 46 31.87 2.23 -7.44
C LEU A 46 31.85 3.65 -6.89
N GLU A 47 30.66 4.26 -6.82
CA GLU A 47 30.46 5.64 -6.38
C GLU A 47 30.96 5.86 -4.94
N VAL A 48 32.18 6.42 -4.83
CA VAL A 48 32.86 6.56 -3.54
C VAL A 48 32.23 7.61 -2.62
N ARG A 49 31.42 8.53 -3.18
CA ARG A 49 30.70 9.53 -2.40
C ARG A 49 29.46 8.97 -1.71
N ASP A 50 28.96 7.82 -2.17
CA ASP A 50 27.92 7.08 -1.48
C ASP A 50 28.51 6.32 -0.28
N LYS A 51 27.69 6.11 0.75
CA LYS A 51 28.03 5.23 1.87
C LYS A 51 28.37 3.84 1.35
N GLU A 52 29.34 3.18 1.95
CA GLU A 52 29.84 1.87 1.49
C GLU A 52 28.74 0.83 1.27
N ALA A 53 27.74 0.78 2.16
CA ALA A 53 26.61 -0.15 2.06
C ALA A 53 25.70 0.10 0.84
N HIS A 54 25.72 1.30 0.27
CA HIS A 54 24.86 1.72 -0.85
C HIS A 54 25.57 1.77 -2.20
N ARG A 55 26.76 1.17 -2.32
CA ARG A 55 27.55 1.14 -3.57
C ARG A 55 27.17 -0.04 -4.47
N GLY A 56 27.46 -1.26 -4.02
CA GLY A 56 27.04 -2.50 -4.69
C GLY A 56 26.33 -3.43 -3.70
N TYR A 57 25.11 -3.85 -4.00
CA TYR A 57 24.29 -4.62 -3.06
C TYR A 57 23.21 -5.46 -3.74
N TRP A 58 22.73 -6.45 -3.00
CA TRP A 58 21.50 -7.17 -3.30
C TRP A 58 20.34 -6.48 -2.57
N ASP A 59 19.19 -6.35 -3.23
CA ASP A 59 17.98 -5.86 -2.58
C ASP A 59 16.75 -6.69 -2.92
N LEU A 60 15.73 -6.53 -2.09
CA LEU A 60 14.37 -6.95 -2.37
C LEU A 60 13.35 -5.96 -1.83
N VAL A 61 12.14 -6.03 -2.38
CA VAL A 61 10.96 -5.33 -1.87
C VAL A 61 9.93 -6.39 -1.51
N TRP A 62 9.38 -6.33 -0.31
CA TRP A 62 8.42 -7.32 0.18
C TRP A 62 7.31 -6.71 1.04
N ASN A 63 6.18 -7.38 1.21
CA ASN A 63 5.12 -6.97 2.14
C ASN A 63 4.47 -8.19 2.81
N SER A 64 3.77 -7.98 3.93
CA SER A 64 3.18 -9.03 4.77
C SER A 64 1.88 -9.63 4.22
N GLY A 65 1.78 -9.82 2.91
CA GLY A 65 0.63 -10.42 2.24
C GLY A 65 -0.44 -9.43 1.76
N THR A 66 -0.19 -8.12 1.87
CA THR A 66 -1.11 -7.09 1.33
C THR A 66 -1.11 -7.14 -0.21
N PRO A 67 -2.30 -7.09 -0.87
CA PRO A 67 -2.36 -6.94 -2.31
C PRO A 67 -1.63 -5.67 -2.77
N GLY A 68 -0.85 -5.75 -3.83
CA GLY A 68 -0.17 -4.61 -4.42
C GLY A 68 1.30 -4.86 -4.77
N THR A 69 1.85 -3.95 -5.58
CA THR A 69 3.23 -4.05 -6.11
C THR A 69 4.26 -3.28 -5.28
N THR A 70 3.87 -2.71 -4.14
CA THR A 70 4.74 -1.93 -3.24
C THR A 70 5.03 -2.70 -1.95
N GLY A 71 6.04 -2.27 -1.21
CA GLY A 71 6.43 -2.93 0.03
C GLY A 71 7.66 -2.31 0.68
N THR A 72 8.16 -2.99 1.69
CA THR A 72 9.35 -2.66 2.46
C THR A 72 10.61 -3.03 1.68
N PHE A 73 11.52 -2.06 1.55
CA PHE A 73 12.84 -2.26 0.98
C PHE A 73 13.77 -2.96 1.98
N ASP A 74 14.51 -3.96 1.52
CA ASP A 74 15.46 -4.72 2.32
C ASP A 74 16.76 -4.95 1.52
N GLU A 75 17.89 -4.47 2.05
CA GLU A 75 19.23 -4.57 1.45
C GLU A 75 19.92 -5.93 1.71
N MET A 76 19.18 -6.90 2.26
CA MET A 76 19.60 -8.29 2.43
C MET A 76 20.96 -8.42 3.13
N ARG A 77 21.17 -7.66 4.21
CA ARG A 77 22.48 -7.65 4.91
C ARG A 77 22.71 -8.97 5.64
N GLY A 78 23.80 -9.65 5.31
CA GLY A 78 24.22 -10.87 6.00
C GLY A 78 24.49 -10.63 7.49
N LYS A 79 24.23 -11.64 8.30
CA LYS A 79 24.58 -11.70 9.73
C LYS A 79 25.77 -12.62 9.99
N GLU A 80 26.01 -13.55 9.09
CA GLU A 80 27.09 -14.54 9.16
C GLU A 80 27.94 -14.50 7.89
N PHE A 81 29.24 -14.72 8.04
CA PHE A 81 30.22 -14.82 6.94
C PHE A 81 30.93 -16.16 7.01
N GLU A 82 31.06 -16.82 5.86
CA GLU A 82 31.72 -18.12 5.72
C GLU A 82 32.57 -18.15 4.45
N VAL A 83 33.78 -18.72 4.55
CA VAL A 83 34.61 -19.09 3.40
C VAL A 83 34.25 -20.52 3.02
N VAL A 84 33.64 -20.69 1.85
CA VAL A 84 33.06 -21.96 1.40
C VAL A 84 34.09 -22.75 0.61
N VAL A 85 34.82 -22.06 -0.27
CA VAL A 85 35.91 -22.61 -1.06
C VAL A 85 37.06 -21.63 -1.02
N GLN A 86 38.27 -22.12 -0.79
CA GLN A 86 39.52 -21.37 -0.98
C GLN A 86 40.60 -22.34 -1.45
N ASN A 87 40.99 -22.23 -2.71
CA ASN A 87 42.11 -22.96 -3.31
C ASN A 87 42.78 -22.09 -4.38
N GLU A 88 43.76 -22.63 -5.10
CA GLU A 88 44.53 -21.87 -6.09
C GLU A 88 43.70 -21.40 -7.30
N GLU A 89 42.56 -22.03 -7.56
CA GLU A 89 41.72 -21.79 -8.74
C GLU A 89 40.43 -21.00 -8.41
N GLN A 90 39.94 -21.08 -7.17
CA GLN A 90 38.66 -20.50 -6.76
C GLN A 90 38.63 -20.03 -5.30
N ILE A 91 37.95 -18.90 -5.10
CA ILE A 91 37.40 -18.46 -3.83
C ILE A 91 35.88 -18.42 -3.96
N GLU A 92 35.15 -19.00 -3.00
CA GLU A 92 33.72 -18.81 -2.82
C GLU A 92 33.42 -18.36 -1.38
N LEU A 93 32.69 -17.25 -1.26
CA LEU A 93 32.29 -16.66 0.01
C LEU A 93 30.76 -16.70 0.16
N SER A 94 30.29 -16.88 1.40
CA SER A 94 28.89 -16.90 1.78
C SER A 94 28.59 -15.84 2.84
N PHE A 95 27.47 -15.15 2.65
CA PHE A 95 26.94 -14.16 3.58
C PHE A 95 25.48 -14.49 3.87
N LYS A 96 25.23 -15.10 5.03
CA LYS A 96 23.93 -15.66 5.39
C LYS A 96 23.14 -14.74 6.31
N ARG A 97 21.83 -14.71 6.12
CA ARG A 97 20.86 -14.16 7.05
C ARG A 97 19.72 -15.15 7.18
N ASN A 98 19.66 -15.80 8.34
CA ASN A 98 18.53 -16.65 8.65
C ASN A 98 17.38 -15.81 9.20
N TYR A 99 16.16 -16.15 8.79
CA TYR A 99 14.98 -15.46 9.31
C TYR A 99 14.73 -15.85 10.76
N SER A 100 14.28 -14.87 11.54
CA SER A 100 13.87 -15.01 12.93
C SER A 100 12.58 -14.23 13.12
N PHE A 101 11.63 -14.81 13.84
CA PHE A 101 10.34 -14.17 14.17
C PHE A 101 10.47 -12.83 14.91
N LYS A 102 11.67 -12.50 15.41
CA LYS A 102 11.95 -11.24 16.12
C LYS A 102 12.33 -10.09 15.19
N ASP A 103 12.79 -10.40 13.98
CA ASP A 103 13.36 -9.41 13.07
C ASP A 103 12.29 -8.88 12.10
N LYS A 104 12.24 -7.56 11.89
CA LYS A 104 11.34 -6.90 10.91
C LYS A 104 11.84 -7.06 9.47
N GLU A 105 12.36 -8.24 9.13
CA GLU A 105 12.96 -8.56 7.84
C GLU A 105 12.03 -9.52 7.07
N VAL A 106 12.30 -9.69 5.78
CA VAL A 106 11.53 -10.64 4.97
C VAL A 106 11.61 -12.06 5.57
N PRO A 107 10.52 -12.85 5.56
CA PRO A 107 10.50 -14.25 6.01
C PRO A 107 11.32 -15.20 5.12
N LEU A 108 12.60 -14.93 4.91
CA LEU A 108 13.49 -15.73 4.06
C LEU A 108 14.85 -15.97 4.75
N ASN A 109 15.29 -17.22 4.73
CA ASN A 109 16.70 -17.54 4.78
C ASN A 109 17.32 -17.04 3.47
N ILE A 110 18.34 -16.21 3.59
CA ILE A 110 19.08 -15.66 2.46
C ILE A 110 20.53 -16.06 2.60
N ASP A 111 21.09 -16.64 1.55
CA ASP A 111 22.52 -16.92 1.44
C ASP A 111 23.06 -16.28 0.17
N LYS A 112 23.74 -15.14 0.31
CA LYS A 112 24.40 -14.43 -0.80
C LYS A 112 25.79 -15.00 -0.99
N ARG A 113 26.12 -15.31 -2.24
CA ARG A 113 27.36 -15.98 -2.61
C ARG A 113 28.15 -15.13 -3.59
N PHE A 114 29.46 -15.10 -3.41
CA PHE A 114 30.39 -14.44 -4.31
C PHE A 114 31.51 -15.41 -4.68
N ILE A 115 31.82 -15.51 -5.96
CA ILE A 115 32.86 -16.41 -6.47
C ILE A 115 33.87 -15.60 -7.27
N MET A 116 35.15 -15.77 -6.98
CA MET A 116 36.25 -15.27 -7.81
C MET A 116 37.09 -16.44 -8.30
N LEU A 117 37.35 -16.46 -9.60
CA LEU A 117 38.19 -17.47 -10.24
C LEU A 117 39.56 -16.88 -10.56
N ARG A 118 40.57 -17.73 -10.56
CA ARG A 118 41.90 -17.41 -11.06
C ARG A 118 41.82 -17.03 -12.54
N ASN A 119 42.63 -16.04 -12.97
CA ASN A 119 42.74 -15.61 -14.37
C ASN A 119 41.42 -15.12 -15.01
N SER A 120 40.45 -14.72 -14.20
CA SER A 120 39.18 -14.15 -14.68
C SER A 120 39.16 -12.64 -14.47
N SER A 121 38.74 -11.87 -15.48
CA SER A 121 38.60 -10.41 -15.35
C SER A 121 37.20 -10.04 -14.81
N GLY A 122 36.78 -10.72 -13.75
CA GLY A 122 35.48 -10.52 -13.13
C GLY A 122 35.21 -11.46 -11.96
N PHE A 123 34.01 -11.36 -11.40
CA PHE A 123 33.55 -12.21 -10.31
C PHE A 123 32.06 -12.55 -10.50
N TYR A 124 31.60 -13.62 -9.87
CA TYR A 124 30.22 -14.08 -9.94
C TYR A 124 29.48 -13.79 -8.64
N SER A 125 28.18 -13.56 -8.72
CA SER A 125 27.30 -13.57 -7.54
C SER A 125 26.00 -14.30 -7.81
N TYR A 126 25.53 -15.03 -6.81
CA TYR A 126 24.23 -15.69 -6.79
C TYR A 126 23.66 -15.66 -5.38
N ALA A 127 22.36 -15.93 -5.23
CA ALA A 127 21.75 -16.05 -3.91
C ALA A 127 20.77 -17.22 -3.84
N ILE A 128 20.69 -17.83 -2.67
CA ILE A 128 19.74 -18.91 -2.35
C ILE A 128 18.71 -18.34 -1.40
N TYR A 129 17.44 -18.36 -1.81
CA TYR A 129 16.32 -17.97 -0.96
C TYR A 129 15.60 -19.24 -0.52
N GLU A 130 15.25 -19.31 0.75
CA GLU A 130 14.49 -20.40 1.32
C GLU A 130 13.44 -19.86 2.29
N HIS A 131 12.19 -20.24 2.07
CA HIS A 131 11.04 -20.05 2.94
C HIS A 131 10.67 -21.41 3.54
N LEU A 132 10.66 -21.50 4.86
CA LEU A 132 10.27 -22.72 5.56
C LEU A 132 8.76 -22.78 5.76
N ARG A 133 8.21 -23.99 5.93
CA ARG A 133 6.76 -24.23 6.01
C ARG A 133 6.12 -23.40 7.14
N GLU A 134 6.77 -23.36 8.28
CA GLU A 134 6.31 -22.72 9.51
C GLU A 134 6.37 -21.18 9.50
N TRP A 135 6.81 -20.56 8.40
CA TRP A 135 7.03 -19.12 8.33
C TRP A 135 5.83 -18.35 7.78
N PRO A 136 5.71 -17.07 8.16
CA PRO A 136 4.55 -16.28 7.77
C PRO A 136 4.53 -16.02 6.26
N PRO A 137 3.33 -15.95 5.66
CA PRO A 137 3.19 -15.60 4.26
C PRO A 137 3.76 -14.21 3.97
N PHE A 138 4.27 -14.03 2.77
CA PHE A 138 4.68 -12.72 2.28
C PHE A 138 4.59 -12.64 0.76
N ASN A 139 4.52 -11.40 0.27
CA ASN A 139 4.62 -11.10 -1.14
C ASN A 139 5.98 -10.48 -1.44
N LEU A 140 6.58 -10.85 -2.56
CA LEU A 140 7.85 -10.37 -3.06
C LEU A 140 7.64 -9.69 -4.41
N PRO A 141 7.34 -8.38 -4.46
CA PRO A 141 7.21 -7.67 -5.73
C PRO A 141 8.51 -7.50 -6.53
N GLN A 142 9.68 -7.54 -5.88
CA GLN A 142 10.96 -7.29 -6.55
C GLN A 142 12.14 -7.95 -5.83
N THR A 143 13.12 -8.45 -6.59
CA THR A 143 14.48 -8.73 -6.09
C THR A 143 15.54 -8.60 -7.20
N ARG A 144 16.71 -8.05 -6.86
CA ARG A 144 17.76 -7.66 -7.84
C ARG A 144 19.13 -7.44 -7.21
N ILE A 145 20.13 -7.27 -8.09
CA ILE A 145 21.47 -6.74 -7.76
C ILE A 145 21.59 -5.33 -8.33
N VAL A 146 22.19 -4.43 -7.55
CA VAL A 146 22.41 -3.03 -7.92
C VAL A 146 23.89 -2.69 -7.77
N PHE A 147 24.48 -2.09 -8.81
CA PHE A 147 25.80 -1.48 -8.74
C PHE A 147 25.71 -0.01 -9.14
N LYS A 148 26.12 0.87 -8.24
CA LYS A 148 26.28 2.30 -8.49
C LYS A 148 27.72 2.60 -8.84
N LEU A 149 27.96 2.90 -10.11
CA LEU A 149 29.29 3.23 -10.60
C LEU A 149 29.56 4.72 -10.41
N ARG A 150 30.84 5.08 -10.40
CA ARG A 150 31.29 6.47 -10.27
C ARG A 150 30.72 7.35 -11.38
N LYS A 151 29.92 8.34 -10.99
CA LYS A 151 29.30 9.27 -11.95
C LYS A 151 30.27 10.25 -12.59
N ASP A 152 31.46 10.41 -12.01
CA ASP A 152 32.55 11.20 -12.59
C ASP A 152 33.39 10.42 -13.61
N LYS A 153 33.16 9.11 -13.77
CA LYS A 153 33.93 8.24 -14.68
C LYS A 153 33.06 7.61 -15.76
N PHE A 154 31.99 6.93 -15.33
CA PHE A 154 31.12 6.16 -16.21
C PHE A 154 30.01 7.04 -16.78
N HIS A 155 30.14 7.38 -18.07
CA HIS A 155 29.24 8.32 -18.75
C HIS A 155 28.50 7.68 -19.94
N TYR A 156 28.96 6.52 -20.41
CA TYR A 156 28.45 5.90 -21.63
C TYR A 156 27.80 4.56 -21.31
N MET A 157 26.50 4.43 -21.59
CA MET A 157 25.71 3.23 -21.35
C MET A 157 25.60 2.40 -22.63
N ALA A 158 25.69 1.08 -22.53
CA ALA A 158 25.38 0.15 -23.61
C ALA A 158 24.51 -1.01 -23.10
N ILE A 159 23.31 -1.16 -23.67
CA ILE A 159 22.32 -2.18 -23.28
C ILE A 159 21.84 -3.03 -24.46
N ALA A 160 22.06 -2.57 -25.70
CA ALA A 160 21.83 -3.29 -26.94
C ALA A 160 22.62 -2.59 -28.06
N ASP A 161 22.83 -3.24 -29.21
CA ASP A 161 23.63 -2.66 -30.30
C ASP A 161 23.08 -1.34 -30.85
N ASN A 162 21.76 -1.16 -30.80
CA ASN A 162 21.06 0.06 -31.21
C ASN A 162 20.74 0.99 -30.02
N ARG A 163 21.00 0.57 -28.76
CA ARG A 163 20.75 1.36 -27.55
C ARG A 163 22.04 1.56 -26.76
N LYS A 164 22.88 2.44 -27.30
CA LYS A 164 24.15 2.87 -26.71
C LYS A 164 24.25 4.38 -26.82
N ARG A 165 24.61 5.07 -25.73
CA ARG A 165 24.76 6.53 -25.74
C ARG A 165 25.55 7.03 -24.54
N SER A 166 26.08 8.25 -24.66
CA SER A 166 26.36 9.07 -23.49
C SER A 166 25.05 9.37 -22.77
N MET A 167 25.06 9.23 -21.45
CA MET A 167 23.90 9.39 -20.60
C MET A 167 23.93 10.71 -19.83
N PRO A 168 22.77 11.35 -19.63
CA PRO A 168 22.64 12.43 -18.65
C PRO A 168 23.05 11.93 -17.25
N LEU A 169 23.62 12.83 -16.45
CA LEU A 169 23.98 12.50 -15.08
C LEU A 169 22.76 12.63 -14.15
N PRO A 170 22.74 11.92 -13.00
CA PRO A 170 21.68 12.10 -12.00
C PRO A 170 21.48 13.57 -11.58
N ASP A 171 22.57 14.34 -11.55
CA ASP A 171 22.58 15.77 -11.20
C ASP A 171 21.82 16.66 -12.20
N ASP A 172 21.65 16.22 -13.45
CA ASP A 172 20.95 16.97 -14.51
C ASP A 172 19.43 16.92 -14.33
N ARG A 173 18.95 15.99 -13.50
CA ARG A 173 17.52 15.80 -13.23
C ARG A 173 16.99 16.62 -12.06
N VAL A 174 17.89 17.19 -11.25
CA VAL A 174 17.55 17.91 -10.02
C VAL A 174 17.90 19.40 -10.14
N GLY A 175 17.32 20.23 -9.27
CA GLY A 175 17.55 21.68 -9.31
C GLY A 175 16.93 22.33 -10.55
N GLY A 176 17.43 23.50 -10.94
CA GLY A 176 17.02 24.17 -12.18
C GLY A 176 17.47 23.46 -13.47
N ARG A 177 18.13 22.29 -13.38
CA ARG A 177 18.63 21.55 -14.54
C ARG A 177 17.59 20.60 -15.14
N GLY A 178 16.66 20.11 -14.33
CA GLY A 178 15.60 19.20 -14.74
C GLY A 178 14.20 19.70 -14.34
N LYS A 179 13.18 19.24 -15.05
CA LYS A 179 11.77 19.46 -14.73
C LYS A 179 11.01 18.13 -14.80
N THR A 180 10.56 17.63 -13.65
CA THR A 180 9.66 16.47 -13.58
C THR A 180 8.39 16.71 -14.39
N LEU A 181 7.94 15.71 -15.13
CA LEU A 181 6.71 15.73 -15.91
C LEU A 181 5.56 15.12 -15.10
N ASP A 182 4.62 14.42 -15.73
CA ASP A 182 3.42 13.88 -15.06
C ASP A 182 3.77 12.64 -14.23
N PHE A 183 4.76 11.87 -14.67
CA PHE A 183 5.33 10.77 -13.91
C PHE A 183 6.61 11.22 -13.19
N PRO A 184 6.81 10.84 -11.91
CA PRO A 184 8.00 11.25 -11.15
C PRO A 184 9.31 10.72 -11.76
N GLU A 185 9.25 9.60 -12.48
CA GLU A 185 10.39 9.05 -13.22
C GLU A 185 10.76 9.84 -14.49
N ALA A 186 9.82 10.57 -15.09
CA ALA A 186 10.05 11.28 -16.34
C ALA A 186 10.50 12.73 -16.07
N VAL A 187 11.72 13.07 -16.48
CA VAL A 187 12.30 14.40 -16.24
C VAL A 187 12.78 15.01 -17.55
N LEU A 188 12.24 16.17 -17.89
CA LEU A 188 12.73 17.01 -18.98
C LEU A 188 14.03 17.71 -18.58
N LEU A 189 15.07 17.55 -19.38
CA LEU A 189 16.39 18.15 -19.16
C LEU A 189 16.41 19.58 -19.72
N VAL A 190 16.39 20.57 -18.83
CA VAL A 190 16.27 22.01 -19.16
C VAL A 190 17.64 22.65 -19.31
N HIS A 191 18.53 22.41 -18.35
CA HIS A 191 19.90 22.92 -18.31
C HIS A 191 20.90 21.81 -17.92
N PRO A 192 20.96 20.70 -18.68
CA PRO A 192 21.92 19.64 -18.41
C PRO A 192 23.35 20.16 -18.57
N ARG A 193 24.30 19.54 -17.86
CA ARG A 193 25.74 19.82 -17.99
C ARG A 193 26.18 19.73 -19.45
N GLU A 194 25.79 18.66 -20.13
CA GLU A 194 26.05 18.47 -21.55
C GLU A 194 24.89 19.05 -22.36
N ALA A 195 25.16 20.16 -23.06
CA ALA A 195 24.15 20.89 -23.84
C ALA A 195 23.43 20.00 -24.90
N ALA A 196 24.05 18.91 -25.33
CA ALA A 196 23.46 17.95 -26.26
C ALA A 196 22.18 17.29 -25.72
N PHE A 197 22.03 17.13 -24.41
CA PHE A 197 20.84 16.52 -23.81
C PHE A 197 19.68 17.49 -23.56
N LYS A 198 19.90 18.79 -23.82
CA LYS A 198 18.88 19.81 -23.57
C LYS A 198 17.63 19.52 -24.40
N GLY A 199 16.47 19.58 -23.73
CA GLY A 199 15.16 19.31 -24.31
C GLY A 199 14.78 17.83 -24.34
N GLU A 200 15.65 16.92 -23.90
CA GLU A 200 15.31 15.49 -23.83
C GLU A 200 14.56 15.14 -22.55
N VAL A 201 13.68 14.14 -22.64
CA VAL A 201 13.10 13.48 -21.46
C VAL A 201 13.93 12.25 -21.12
N ASP A 202 14.42 12.21 -19.89
CA ASP A 202 15.12 11.07 -19.31
C ASP A 202 14.20 10.32 -18.34
N ASP A 203 14.08 9.01 -18.53
CA ASP A 203 13.26 8.11 -17.72
C ASP A 203 13.91 6.72 -17.66
N LYS A 204 14.03 6.16 -16.45
CA LYS A 204 14.65 4.85 -16.23
C LYS A 204 14.03 3.73 -17.09
N TYR A 205 12.73 3.77 -17.35
CA TYR A 205 12.04 2.69 -18.07
C TYR A 205 12.42 2.63 -19.55
N GLN A 206 12.96 3.71 -20.11
CA GLN A 206 13.52 3.73 -21.46
C GLN A 206 14.68 2.73 -21.61
N TYR A 207 15.34 2.35 -20.53
CA TYR A 207 16.50 1.44 -20.52
C TYR A 207 16.12 0.01 -20.12
N SER A 208 14.87 -0.40 -20.37
CA SER A 208 14.40 -1.77 -20.13
C SER A 208 14.69 -2.68 -21.33
N CYS A 209 14.96 -3.96 -21.08
CA CYS A 209 15.14 -5.01 -22.08
C CYS A 209 14.26 -6.22 -21.76
N GLU A 210 13.85 -6.96 -22.78
CA GLU A 210 13.13 -8.23 -22.63
C GLU A 210 14.06 -9.35 -22.16
N ASN A 211 13.55 -10.31 -21.38
CA ASN A 211 14.33 -11.44 -20.86
C ASN A 211 15.06 -12.23 -21.95
N LYS A 212 14.45 -12.40 -23.13
CA LYS A 212 15.06 -13.10 -24.28
C LYS A 212 16.35 -12.43 -24.80
N ASP A 213 16.45 -11.11 -24.67
CA ASP A 213 17.57 -10.31 -25.19
C ASP A 213 18.53 -9.86 -24.08
N LEU A 214 18.09 -9.90 -22.82
CA LEU A 214 18.83 -9.39 -21.66
C LEU A 214 19.91 -10.36 -21.18
N LYS A 215 21.03 -10.42 -21.92
CA LYS A 215 22.21 -11.25 -21.61
C LYS A 215 23.42 -10.46 -21.14
N VAL A 216 23.64 -9.26 -21.67
CA VAL A 216 24.75 -8.38 -21.28
C VAL A 216 24.36 -6.91 -21.41
N HIS A 217 24.72 -6.12 -20.41
CA HIS A 217 24.55 -4.67 -20.39
C HIS A 217 25.55 -4.04 -19.43
N GLY A 218 25.84 -2.75 -19.61
CA GLY A 218 26.83 -2.10 -18.76
C GLY A 218 27.18 -0.68 -19.18
N TRP A 219 28.35 -0.26 -18.70
CA TRP A 219 28.82 1.12 -18.77
C TRP A 219 30.30 1.17 -19.12
N ILE A 220 30.68 2.21 -19.86
CA ILE A 220 32.06 2.51 -20.22
C ILE A 220 32.47 3.81 -19.51
N SER A 221 33.63 3.77 -18.87
CA SER A 221 34.33 4.98 -18.46
C SER A 221 35.00 5.61 -19.66
N MET A 222 34.58 6.85 -19.94
CA MET A 222 35.11 7.68 -21.02
C MET A 222 35.97 8.83 -20.47
N ASP A 223 36.34 8.76 -19.18
CA ASP A 223 37.18 9.76 -18.52
C ASP A 223 38.60 9.70 -19.11
N PRO A 224 39.13 10.79 -19.68
CA PRO A 224 40.48 10.81 -20.23
C PRO A 224 41.60 10.55 -19.20
N SER A 225 41.29 10.66 -17.91
CA SER A 225 42.24 10.32 -16.83
C SER A 225 42.29 8.82 -16.53
N ASP A 226 41.32 8.04 -17.02
CA ASP A 226 41.36 6.58 -16.95
C ASP A 226 42.23 6.06 -18.10
N ASP A 227 43.48 5.75 -17.76
CA ASP A 227 44.44 5.14 -18.67
C ASP A 227 44.71 3.70 -18.21
N PRO A 228 44.26 2.67 -18.95
CA PRO A 228 43.34 2.69 -20.10
C PRO A 228 41.84 2.88 -19.74
N PRO A 229 40.95 3.19 -20.72
CA PRO A 229 39.50 3.18 -20.56
C PRO A 229 38.97 1.83 -20.07
N VAL A 230 37.93 1.86 -19.21
CA VAL A 230 37.39 0.68 -18.52
C VAL A 230 35.91 0.47 -18.83
N GLY A 231 35.51 -0.78 -19.08
CA GLY A 231 34.11 -1.21 -19.14
C GLY A 231 33.71 -2.00 -17.89
N PHE A 232 32.47 -1.82 -17.44
CA PHE A 232 31.83 -2.61 -16.38
C PHE A 232 30.53 -3.23 -16.92
N TRP A 233 30.42 -4.55 -16.86
CA TRP A 233 29.36 -5.31 -17.52
C TRP A 233 28.70 -6.31 -16.58
N GLN A 234 27.38 -6.42 -16.68
CA GLN A 234 26.60 -7.48 -16.04
C GLN A 234 26.23 -8.51 -17.10
N ILE A 235 26.72 -9.74 -16.94
CA ILE A 235 26.47 -10.85 -17.86
C ILE A 235 25.58 -11.87 -17.15
N THR A 236 24.38 -12.08 -17.70
CA THR A 236 23.41 -13.07 -17.24
C THR A 236 23.27 -14.15 -18.32
N PRO A 237 23.98 -15.29 -18.20
CA PRO A 237 24.06 -16.29 -19.27
C PRO A 237 22.76 -17.10 -19.46
N SER A 238 21.92 -17.18 -18.42
CA SER A 238 20.67 -17.92 -18.43
C SER A 238 19.55 -17.10 -17.79
N SER A 239 18.32 -17.30 -18.28
CA SER A 239 17.11 -16.73 -17.69
C SER A 239 16.35 -17.72 -16.81
N GLU A 240 16.94 -18.88 -16.47
CA GLU A 240 16.22 -19.98 -15.80
C GLU A 240 15.50 -19.60 -14.50
N PHE A 241 16.07 -18.63 -13.79
CA PHE A 241 15.59 -18.14 -12.49
C PHE A 241 14.72 -16.88 -12.61
N ARG A 242 14.61 -16.27 -13.80
CA ARG A 242 13.78 -15.08 -14.03
C ARG A 242 12.30 -15.47 -14.11
N SER A 243 11.44 -14.49 -13.85
CA SER A 243 9.99 -14.66 -13.93
C SER A 243 9.40 -14.03 -15.18
N GLY A 244 8.21 -14.48 -15.57
CA GLY A 244 7.39 -13.86 -16.62
C GLY A 244 7.70 -14.23 -18.07
N GLY A 245 8.47 -15.30 -18.31
CA GLY A 245 8.77 -15.77 -19.66
C GLY A 245 9.70 -14.86 -20.47
N PRO A 246 9.87 -15.15 -21.78
CA PRO A 246 10.85 -14.47 -22.64
C PRO A 246 10.54 -13.00 -22.93
N LEU A 247 9.26 -12.59 -22.98
CA LEU A 247 8.84 -11.22 -23.32
C LEU A 247 8.77 -10.29 -22.10
N LYS A 248 9.01 -10.78 -20.88
CA LYS A 248 9.00 -9.93 -19.69
C LYS A 248 10.12 -8.90 -19.78
N GLN A 249 9.75 -7.63 -19.68
CA GLN A 249 10.68 -6.50 -19.67
C GLN A 249 11.23 -6.25 -18.26
N ASN A 250 12.54 -5.98 -18.18
CA ASN A 250 13.26 -5.70 -16.96
C ASN A 250 14.21 -4.51 -17.16
N LEU A 251 14.36 -3.71 -16.10
CA LEU A 251 15.32 -2.60 -16.09
C LEU A 251 16.75 -3.16 -16.18
N THR A 252 17.58 -2.51 -16.99
CA THR A 252 19.02 -2.82 -17.11
C THR A 252 19.87 -1.73 -16.49
N SER A 253 19.40 -0.48 -16.61
CA SER A 253 20.01 0.70 -16.05
C SER A 253 18.96 1.56 -15.35
N HIS A 254 19.42 2.43 -14.46
CA HIS A 254 18.63 3.53 -13.94
C HIS A 254 19.10 4.86 -14.57
N VAL A 255 18.60 6.00 -14.08
CA VAL A 255 19.01 7.34 -14.57
C VAL A 255 20.39 7.70 -14.03
N GLY A 256 21.42 7.64 -14.88
CA GLY A 256 22.83 7.68 -14.49
C GLY A 256 23.48 6.29 -14.37
N PRO A 257 24.76 6.20 -13.96
CA PRO A 257 25.58 4.99 -14.10
C PRO A 257 25.30 3.93 -13.03
N TYR A 258 24.05 3.46 -13.03
CA TYR A 258 23.50 2.45 -12.15
C TYR A 258 23.20 1.20 -12.97
N ALA A 259 23.93 0.11 -12.75
CA ALA A 259 23.72 -1.16 -13.44
C ALA A 259 22.83 -2.08 -12.59
N LEU A 260 21.73 -2.57 -13.18
CA LEU A 260 20.70 -3.35 -12.49
C LEU A 260 20.59 -4.76 -13.07
N THR A 261 20.63 -5.78 -12.22
CA THR A 261 20.27 -7.15 -12.60
C THR A 261 18.96 -7.53 -11.91
N MET A 262 17.87 -7.50 -12.66
CA MET A 262 16.53 -7.85 -12.17
C MET A 262 16.27 -9.36 -12.30
N PHE A 263 15.82 -9.99 -11.22
CA PHE A 263 15.40 -11.40 -11.24
C PHE A 263 13.88 -11.56 -11.28
N LEU A 264 13.20 -10.79 -10.42
CA LEU A 264 11.76 -10.71 -10.33
C LEU A 264 11.33 -9.25 -10.16
N SER A 265 10.24 -8.86 -10.82
CA SER A 265 9.68 -7.51 -10.74
C SER A 265 8.24 -7.47 -11.27
N ALA A 266 7.36 -6.80 -10.53
CA ALA A 266 6.02 -6.44 -10.96
C ALA A 266 5.97 -5.40 -12.12
N HIS A 267 7.11 -4.84 -12.54
CA HIS A 267 7.14 -3.91 -13.68
C HIS A 267 6.64 -4.61 -14.97
N TYR A 268 5.75 -3.95 -15.71
CA TYR A 268 5.12 -4.45 -16.95
C TYR A 268 4.16 -5.63 -16.80
N GLY A 269 3.87 -6.11 -15.58
CA GLY A 269 2.87 -7.16 -15.35
C GLY A 269 2.00 -6.99 -14.09
N GLY A 270 2.26 -5.96 -13.28
CA GLY A 270 1.43 -5.64 -12.13
C GLY A 270 1.45 -6.74 -11.07
N GLU A 271 0.32 -6.89 -10.39
CA GLU A 271 0.13 -7.83 -9.28
C GLU A 271 0.29 -9.31 -9.68
N GLU A 272 0.00 -9.65 -10.94
CA GLU A 272 0.11 -11.03 -11.45
C GLU A 272 1.57 -11.54 -11.48
N LEU A 273 2.56 -10.64 -11.47
CA LEU A 273 3.99 -10.98 -11.42
C LEU A 273 4.64 -10.76 -10.05
N VAL A 274 3.84 -10.54 -9.02
CA VAL A 274 4.31 -10.56 -7.62
C VAL A 274 4.39 -12.01 -7.17
N LEU A 275 5.55 -12.45 -6.67
CA LEU A 275 5.68 -13.78 -6.08
C LEU A 275 4.98 -13.77 -4.72
N LYS A 276 4.05 -14.71 -4.51
CA LYS A 276 3.24 -14.82 -3.29
C LYS A 276 3.46 -16.17 -2.63
N LEU A 277 4.02 -16.18 -1.43
CA LEU A 277 4.15 -17.39 -0.63
C LEU A 277 3.09 -17.39 0.46
N ASN A 278 2.30 -18.46 0.50
CA ASN A 278 1.25 -18.64 1.49
C ASN A 278 1.83 -19.22 2.80
N ALA A 279 1.04 -19.19 3.86
CA ALA A 279 1.33 -19.97 5.05
C ALA A 279 1.45 -21.45 4.67
N ASP A 280 2.35 -22.18 5.32
CA ASP A 280 2.61 -23.60 5.07
C ASP A 280 3.15 -23.95 3.67
N GLU A 281 3.62 -22.96 2.90
CA GLU A 281 4.20 -23.15 1.57
C GLU A 281 5.74 -23.11 1.60
N PRO A 282 6.44 -24.25 1.76
CA PRO A 282 7.90 -24.26 1.68
C PRO A 282 8.35 -23.93 0.26
N TRP A 283 9.35 -23.08 0.13
CA TRP A 283 9.84 -22.65 -1.17
C TRP A 283 11.34 -22.41 -1.13
N LYS A 284 12.05 -22.82 -2.17
CA LYS A 284 13.49 -22.61 -2.30
C LYS A 284 13.88 -22.34 -3.73
N LYS A 285 14.64 -21.27 -3.97
CA LYS A 285 15.09 -20.88 -5.31
C LYS A 285 16.49 -20.29 -5.29
N VAL A 286 17.24 -20.54 -6.37
CA VAL A 286 18.56 -19.95 -6.63
C VAL A 286 18.42 -18.91 -7.72
N PHE A 287 18.93 -17.70 -7.46
CA PHE A 287 19.01 -16.61 -8.41
C PHE A 287 20.47 -16.39 -8.85
N GLY A 288 20.74 -16.45 -10.15
CA GLY A 288 22.10 -16.41 -10.72
C GLY A 288 22.73 -17.81 -10.87
N PRO A 289 24.06 -17.91 -11.03
CA PRO A 289 25.03 -16.82 -10.98
C PRO A 289 24.99 -15.80 -12.12
N VAL A 290 25.25 -14.55 -11.76
CA VAL A 290 25.49 -13.42 -12.67
C VAL A 290 26.98 -13.11 -12.65
N PHE A 291 27.59 -12.90 -13.82
CA PHE A 291 29.00 -12.56 -13.94
C PHE A 291 29.19 -11.06 -14.11
N PHE A 292 30.00 -10.46 -13.25
CA PHE A 292 30.38 -9.04 -13.29
C PHE A 292 31.75 -8.94 -13.95
N TYR A 293 31.74 -8.53 -15.22
CA TYR A 293 32.91 -8.51 -16.08
C TYR A 293 33.47 -7.10 -16.21
N LEU A 294 34.79 -6.98 -16.10
CA LEU A 294 35.52 -5.75 -16.35
C LEU A 294 36.55 -5.97 -17.44
N ASN A 295 36.65 -5.02 -18.36
CA ASN A 295 37.63 -5.03 -19.43
C ASN A 295 38.24 -3.64 -19.62
N SER A 296 39.39 -3.59 -20.28
CA SER A 296 40.05 -2.34 -20.67
C SER A 296 40.66 -2.46 -22.06
N VAL A 297 40.85 -1.33 -22.73
CA VAL A 297 41.42 -1.29 -24.09
C VAL A 297 42.70 -0.45 -24.12
N PRO A 298 43.78 -0.92 -24.79
CA PRO A 298 45.01 -0.15 -24.87
C PRO A 298 44.82 1.24 -25.50
N ASN A 299 45.64 2.20 -25.08
CA ASN A 299 45.60 3.59 -25.56
C ASN A 299 45.60 3.72 -27.08
N GLY A 300 44.74 4.62 -27.58
CA GLY A 300 44.59 4.90 -29.01
C GLY A 300 43.59 4.01 -29.75
N ARG A 301 43.03 2.96 -29.10
CA ARG A 301 41.86 2.24 -29.61
C ARG A 301 40.57 2.93 -29.18
N ASP A 302 39.53 2.79 -29.98
CA ASP A 302 38.20 3.30 -29.67
C ASP A 302 37.62 2.60 -28.42
N PRO A 303 37.32 3.32 -27.31
CA PRO A 303 36.71 2.74 -26.12
C PRO A 303 35.41 1.97 -26.39
N LEU A 304 34.69 2.28 -27.47
CA LEU A 304 33.46 1.58 -27.83
C LEU A 304 33.68 0.10 -28.18
N CYS A 305 34.91 -0.33 -28.49
CA CYS A 305 35.21 -1.76 -28.69
C CYS A 305 35.12 -2.59 -27.39
N LEU A 306 35.09 -1.97 -26.20
CA LEU A 306 34.83 -2.64 -24.92
C LEU A 306 33.48 -3.36 -24.91
N TRP A 307 32.48 -2.83 -25.63
CA TRP A 307 31.16 -3.47 -25.78
C TRP A 307 31.24 -4.75 -26.61
N GLU A 308 32.01 -4.75 -27.70
CA GLU A 308 32.20 -5.94 -28.54
C GLU A 308 32.91 -7.06 -27.78
N ASP A 309 33.93 -6.69 -27.00
CA ASP A 309 34.61 -7.63 -26.12
C ASP A 309 33.69 -8.18 -25.01
N ALA A 310 32.81 -7.35 -24.43
CA ALA A 310 31.80 -7.80 -23.47
C ALA A 310 30.79 -8.78 -24.09
N LYS A 311 30.39 -8.60 -25.36
CA LYS A 311 29.55 -9.57 -26.10
C LYS A 311 30.28 -10.89 -26.36
N ILE A 312 31.58 -10.83 -26.67
CA ILE A 312 32.42 -12.03 -26.80
C ILE A 312 32.48 -12.77 -25.46
N GLN A 313 32.71 -12.06 -24.35
CA GLN A 313 32.71 -12.66 -23.03
C GLN A 313 31.34 -13.25 -22.67
N MET A 314 30.24 -12.54 -22.95
CA MET A 314 28.88 -13.05 -22.75
C MET A 314 28.66 -14.37 -23.49
N THR A 315 29.15 -14.49 -24.73
CA THR A 315 29.04 -15.73 -25.50
C THR A 315 29.78 -16.88 -24.82
N LYS A 316 30.97 -16.64 -24.27
CA LYS A 316 31.73 -17.64 -23.49
C LYS A 316 30.98 -18.05 -22.23
N GLU A 317 30.39 -17.12 -21.50
CA GLU A 317 29.59 -17.41 -20.30
C GLU A 317 28.34 -18.24 -20.64
N VAL A 318 27.65 -17.91 -21.74
CA VAL A 318 26.49 -18.69 -22.23
C VAL A 318 26.91 -20.10 -22.62
N GLN A 319 28.04 -20.27 -23.30
CA GLN A 319 28.57 -21.59 -23.68
C GLN A 319 29.07 -22.40 -22.48
N SER A 320 29.52 -21.73 -21.43
CA SER A 320 30.02 -22.35 -20.20
C SER A 320 28.88 -22.63 -19.21
N TRP A 321 27.66 -22.15 -19.47
CA TRP A 321 26.51 -22.40 -18.61
C TRP A 321 25.96 -23.82 -18.81
N PRO A 322 25.59 -24.52 -17.73
CA PRO A 322 25.69 -24.14 -16.31
C PRO A 322 27.10 -24.35 -15.78
N TYR A 323 27.49 -23.60 -14.77
CA TYR A 323 28.84 -23.71 -14.22
C TYR A 323 29.02 -24.97 -13.36
N SER A 324 30.23 -25.54 -13.36
CA SER A 324 30.60 -26.67 -12.48
C SER A 324 31.25 -26.24 -11.16
N PHE A 325 31.68 -24.97 -11.06
CA PHE A 325 32.44 -24.44 -9.93
C PHE A 325 31.61 -23.97 -8.70
N PRO A 326 30.32 -23.57 -8.79
CA PRO A 326 29.57 -23.19 -7.60
C PRO A 326 29.44 -24.37 -6.62
N ALA A 327 29.82 -24.18 -5.36
CA ALA A 327 29.87 -25.26 -4.37
C ALA A 327 28.51 -25.65 -3.79
N SER A 328 27.47 -24.81 -3.97
CA SER A 328 26.14 -25.08 -3.42
C SER A 328 25.45 -26.24 -4.11
N GLN A 329 25.00 -27.23 -3.34
CA GLN A 329 24.17 -28.35 -3.84
C GLN A 329 22.83 -27.90 -4.41
N ASN A 330 22.36 -26.69 -4.08
CA ASN A 330 21.14 -26.12 -4.66
C ASN A 330 21.35 -25.63 -6.09
N PHE A 331 22.59 -25.60 -6.59
CA PHE A 331 22.93 -25.33 -7.97
C PHE A 331 23.40 -26.64 -8.63
N PRO A 332 22.52 -27.37 -9.35
CA PRO A 332 22.90 -28.65 -9.93
C PRO A 332 23.95 -28.45 -11.03
N PRO A 333 25.04 -29.24 -11.05
CA PRO A 333 26.07 -29.19 -12.08
C PRO A 333 25.53 -29.64 -13.45
N PRO A 334 26.25 -29.38 -14.56
CA PRO A 334 25.83 -29.73 -15.93
C PRO A 334 25.35 -31.17 -16.09
N ASN A 335 26.09 -32.13 -15.54
CA ASN A 335 25.80 -33.56 -15.67
C ASN A 335 24.56 -34.03 -14.87
N GLN A 336 23.97 -33.16 -14.04
CA GLN A 336 22.74 -33.43 -13.30
C GLN A 336 21.51 -32.71 -13.89
N ARG A 337 21.66 -32.09 -15.06
CA ARG A 337 20.58 -31.40 -15.76
C ARG A 337 20.16 -32.20 -16.98
N GLY A 338 18.91 -32.03 -17.39
CA GLY A 338 18.33 -32.71 -18.54
C GLY A 338 18.34 -31.87 -19.81
N ARG A 339 18.01 -32.52 -20.92
CA ARG A 339 17.78 -31.94 -22.23
C ARG A 339 16.43 -32.39 -22.76
N LEU A 340 15.72 -31.49 -23.42
CA LEU A 340 14.47 -31.78 -24.11
C LEU A 340 14.54 -31.35 -25.57
N THR A 341 14.19 -32.25 -26.48
CA THR A 341 14.15 -32.02 -27.93
C THR A 341 12.78 -32.38 -28.49
N GLY A 342 12.44 -31.84 -29.66
CA GLY A 342 11.24 -32.19 -30.40
C GLY A 342 11.02 -31.25 -31.58
N ASN A 343 9.90 -31.44 -32.27
CA ASN A 343 9.46 -30.58 -33.35
C ASN A 343 8.08 -30.01 -33.04
N LEU A 344 7.85 -28.75 -33.35
CA LEU A 344 6.54 -28.10 -33.26
C LEU A 344 6.04 -27.76 -34.65
N TYR A 345 4.81 -28.19 -34.92
CA TYR A 345 4.07 -27.89 -36.13
C TYR A 345 2.80 -27.11 -35.80
N VAL A 346 2.31 -26.34 -36.76
CA VAL A 346 1.00 -25.71 -36.72
C VAL A 346 0.08 -26.41 -37.69
N LEU A 347 -1.09 -26.81 -37.23
CA LEU A 347 -2.18 -27.30 -38.07
C LEU A 347 -3.37 -26.33 -37.97
N ASP A 348 -3.47 -25.44 -38.95
CA ASP A 348 -4.63 -24.57 -39.12
C ASP A 348 -5.32 -24.94 -40.43
N THR A 349 -6.31 -25.82 -40.37
CA THR A 349 -7.01 -26.40 -41.53
C THR A 349 -7.70 -25.36 -42.42
N TYR A 350 -7.86 -24.13 -41.95
CA TYR A 350 -8.44 -23.02 -42.73
C TYR A 350 -7.38 -22.19 -43.48
N VAL A 351 -6.11 -22.37 -43.14
CA VAL A 351 -4.96 -21.75 -43.82
C VAL A 351 -4.27 -22.77 -44.73
N ASN A 352 -3.99 -23.97 -44.19
CA ASN A 352 -3.39 -25.07 -44.92
C ASN A 352 -3.92 -26.40 -44.36
N GLN A 353 -4.25 -27.35 -45.24
CA GLN A 353 -4.72 -28.68 -44.82
C GLN A 353 -3.59 -29.59 -44.30
N GLU A 354 -2.34 -29.23 -44.60
CA GLU A 354 -1.15 -29.94 -44.13
C GLU A 354 -0.52 -29.23 -42.91
N GLN A 355 0.21 -30.01 -42.10
CA GLN A 355 0.99 -29.48 -40.99
C GLN A 355 2.12 -28.59 -41.51
N MET A 356 2.26 -27.40 -40.93
CA MET A 356 3.30 -26.45 -41.27
C MET A 356 4.34 -26.39 -40.16
N PRO A 357 5.65 -26.36 -40.47
CA PRO A 357 6.68 -26.07 -39.47
C PRO A 357 6.38 -24.79 -38.68
N ALA A 358 6.39 -24.86 -37.34
CA ALA A 358 6.21 -23.70 -36.49
C ALA A 358 7.53 -22.93 -36.35
N GLY A 359 7.99 -22.27 -37.41
CA GLY A 359 9.24 -21.49 -37.39
C GLY A 359 9.18 -20.27 -36.46
N GLU A 360 10.29 -19.98 -35.77
CA GLU A 360 10.42 -18.85 -34.82
C GLU A 360 9.44 -18.89 -33.63
N ALA A 361 8.81 -20.04 -33.38
CA ALA A 361 7.96 -20.26 -32.23
C ALA A 361 8.78 -20.24 -30.95
N TYR A 362 8.23 -19.65 -29.89
CA TYR A 362 8.81 -19.77 -28.56
C TYR A 362 8.29 -21.04 -27.93
N VAL A 363 9.19 -21.93 -27.53
CA VAL A 363 8.88 -23.19 -26.87
C VAL A 363 9.63 -23.22 -25.54
N GLY A 364 8.95 -23.61 -24.47
CA GLY A 364 9.59 -23.63 -23.16
C GLY A 364 8.93 -24.50 -22.11
N LEU A 365 9.67 -24.72 -21.04
CA LEU A 365 9.26 -25.47 -19.86
C LEU A 365 9.03 -24.50 -18.71
N ALA A 366 7.92 -24.64 -18.02
CA ALA A 366 7.62 -23.95 -16.78
C ALA A 366 6.80 -24.87 -15.87
N ALA A 367 6.48 -24.41 -14.65
CA ALA A 367 5.68 -25.21 -13.73
C ALA A 367 4.35 -25.64 -14.39
N PRO A 368 3.80 -26.80 -13.99
CA PRO A 368 2.52 -27.27 -14.53
C PRO A 368 1.38 -26.28 -14.29
N GLY A 369 0.50 -26.14 -15.29
CA GLY A 369 -0.52 -25.10 -15.28
C GLY A 369 -1.36 -25.03 -16.56
N ASP A 370 -2.17 -23.98 -16.66
CA ASP A 370 -3.01 -23.72 -17.83
C ASP A 370 -2.18 -23.21 -19.02
N ALA A 371 -2.69 -23.39 -20.24
CA ALA A 371 -2.07 -22.82 -21.43
C ALA A 371 -1.85 -21.30 -21.25
N GLY A 372 -0.63 -20.84 -21.51
CA GLY A 372 -0.24 -19.44 -21.34
C GLY A 372 0.23 -19.04 -19.93
N SER A 373 0.10 -19.91 -18.92
CA SER A 373 0.46 -19.62 -17.52
C SER A 373 1.95 -19.38 -17.28
N TRP A 374 2.83 -19.84 -18.17
CA TRP A 374 4.27 -19.56 -18.08
C TRP A 374 4.63 -18.07 -18.15
N GLN A 375 3.77 -17.23 -18.74
CA GLN A 375 3.97 -15.78 -18.73
C GLN A 375 3.72 -15.15 -17.35
N THR A 376 3.02 -15.86 -16.45
CA THR A 376 2.68 -15.44 -15.08
C THR A 376 3.42 -16.25 -14.00
N GLU A 377 4.25 -17.21 -14.41
CA GLU A 377 5.01 -18.05 -13.48
C GLU A 377 6.14 -17.23 -12.80
N THR A 378 6.20 -17.31 -11.47
CA THR A 378 7.11 -16.53 -10.60
C THR A 378 7.92 -17.39 -9.60
N LYS A 379 7.39 -18.53 -9.16
CA LYS A 379 7.94 -19.39 -8.10
C LYS A 379 8.96 -20.40 -8.62
N GLY A 380 8.68 -21.03 -9.75
CA GLY A 380 9.47 -22.09 -10.35
C GLY A 380 10.61 -21.59 -11.23
N TYR A 381 11.29 -22.53 -11.90
CA TYR A 381 12.26 -22.25 -12.96
C TYR A 381 11.57 -22.31 -14.33
N GLN A 382 12.10 -21.55 -15.28
CA GLN A 382 11.56 -21.51 -16.63
C GLN A 382 12.67 -21.64 -17.67
N PHE A 383 12.45 -22.42 -18.71
CA PHE A 383 13.43 -22.65 -19.78
C PHE A 383 12.75 -22.39 -21.10
N TRP A 384 13.43 -21.79 -22.07
CA TRP A 384 12.85 -21.57 -23.37
C TRP A 384 13.89 -21.44 -24.46
N THR A 385 13.46 -21.76 -25.67
CA THR A 385 14.21 -21.58 -26.90
C THR A 385 13.28 -21.11 -28.01
N LYS A 386 13.85 -20.79 -29.16
CA LYS A 386 13.10 -20.64 -30.40
C LYS A 386 13.26 -21.88 -31.25
N THR A 387 12.19 -22.27 -31.93
CA THR A 387 12.30 -23.25 -33.01
C THR A 387 13.10 -22.70 -34.17
N ASP A 388 13.78 -23.58 -34.90
CA ASP A 388 14.37 -23.25 -36.19
C ASP A 388 13.31 -23.11 -37.29
N ALA A 389 13.74 -22.87 -38.52
CA ALA A 389 12.84 -22.72 -39.68
C ALA A 389 12.00 -23.99 -39.98
N TYR A 390 12.38 -25.16 -39.45
CA TYR A 390 11.70 -26.44 -39.62
C TYR A 390 10.84 -26.82 -38.40
N GLY A 391 10.73 -25.94 -37.41
CA GLY A 391 9.95 -26.18 -36.19
C GLY A 391 10.70 -27.00 -35.14
N SER A 392 11.97 -27.35 -35.38
CA SER A 392 12.76 -28.14 -34.45
C SER A 392 13.27 -27.29 -33.28
N PHE A 393 13.26 -27.84 -32.06
CA PHE A 393 13.76 -27.15 -30.87
C PHE A 393 14.61 -28.06 -29.98
N SER A 394 15.58 -27.44 -29.28
CA SER A 394 16.30 -28.06 -28.16
C SER A 394 16.32 -27.10 -26.97
N ILE A 395 15.86 -27.59 -25.82
CA ILE A 395 15.94 -26.91 -24.53
C ILE A 395 17.00 -27.65 -23.69
N GLU A 396 18.15 -27.00 -23.58
CA GLU A 396 19.33 -27.55 -22.89
C GLU A 396 19.33 -27.20 -21.40
N ASN A 397 20.06 -28.00 -20.61
CA ASN A 397 20.43 -27.69 -19.22
C ASN A 397 19.25 -27.50 -18.24
N VAL A 398 18.15 -28.20 -18.49
CA VAL A 398 16.92 -28.14 -17.70
C VAL A 398 17.15 -28.72 -16.31
N ARG A 399 16.67 -28.02 -15.28
CA ARG A 399 16.78 -28.51 -13.90
C ARG A 399 15.85 -29.70 -13.67
N ILE A 400 16.21 -30.54 -12.71
CA ILE A 400 15.37 -31.63 -12.25
C ILE A 400 14.04 -31.05 -11.73
N GLY A 401 12.93 -31.65 -12.14
CA GLY A 401 11.59 -31.20 -11.75
C GLY A 401 10.51 -31.65 -12.73
N ASP A 402 9.26 -31.35 -12.38
CA ASP A 402 8.09 -31.59 -13.21
C ASP A 402 7.68 -30.30 -13.93
N TYR A 403 7.46 -30.39 -15.23
CA TYR A 403 7.17 -29.25 -16.10
C TYR A 403 6.03 -29.56 -17.08
N ASN A 404 5.27 -28.55 -17.49
CA ASN A 404 4.57 -28.63 -18.78
C ASN A 404 5.41 -27.92 -19.85
N LEU A 405 5.33 -28.41 -21.08
CA LEU A 405 5.84 -27.70 -22.25
C LEU A 405 4.76 -26.73 -22.75
N TYR A 406 5.14 -25.48 -22.91
CA TYR A 406 4.32 -24.40 -23.43
C TYR A 406 4.92 -23.88 -24.72
N ALA A 407 4.08 -23.38 -25.62
CA ALA A 407 4.56 -22.68 -26.78
C ALA A 407 3.60 -21.59 -27.26
N TRP A 408 4.13 -20.68 -28.07
CA TRP A 408 3.32 -19.85 -28.96
C TRP A 408 4.06 -19.61 -30.26
N VAL A 409 3.30 -19.42 -31.33
CA VAL A 409 3.84 -19.26 -32.68
C VAL A 409 3.49 -17.87 -33.18
N PRO A 410 4.46 -16.97 -33.36
CA PRO A 410 4.21 -15.66 -33.97
C PRO A 410 3.46 -15.81 -35.30
N GLY A 411 2.38 -15.04 -35.48
CA GLY A 411 1.51 -15.19 -36.66
C GLY A 411 0.30 -16.10 -36.44
N PHE A 412 0.24 -16.79 -35.30
CA PHE A 412 -0.96 -17.52 -34.86
C PHE A 412 -1.39 -17.06 -33.46
N ILE A 413 -2.70 -16.97 -33.25
CA ILE A 413 -3.30 -16.67 -31.94
C ILE A 413 -3.27 -17.91 -31.03
N GLY A 414 -3.35 -17.68 -29.72
CA GLY A 414 -3.50 -18.72 -28.72
C GLY A 414 -2.20 -19.12 -28.03
N ASP A 415 -2.33 -20.06 -27.10
CA ASP A 415 -1.26 -20.63 -26.30
C ASP A 415 -1.31 -22.14 -26.45
N TYR A 416 -0.16 -22.74 -26.76
CA TYR A 416 0.00 -24.18 -26.76
C TYR A 416 0.45 -24.66 -25.38
N ARG A 417 -0.09 -25.80 -24.95
CA ARG A 417 0.39 -26.59 -23.82
C ARG A 417 0.41 -28.05 -24.22
N TYR A 418 1.53 -28.73 -24.00
CA TYR A 418 1.58 -30.18 -24.09
C TYR A 418 0.96 -30.79 -22.82
N ASP A 419 -0.05 -31.64 -23.00
CA ASP A 419 -0.87 -32.17 -21.89
C ASP A 419 -0.11 -33.15 -20.99
N VAL A 420 1.00 -33.72 -21.47
CA VAL A 420 1.84 -34.61 -20.67
C VAL A 420 2.81 -33.77 -19.83
N VAL A 421 2.84 -34.06 -18.53
CA VAL A 421 3.85 -33.51 -17.62
C VAL A 421 5.20 -34.18 -17.90
N ILE A 422 6.22 -33.36 -18.14
CA ILE A 422 7.59 -33.76 -18.43
C ILE A 422 8.37 -33.77 -17.10
N SER A 423 8.70 -34.96 -16.62
CA SER A 423 9.48 -35.17 -15.41
C SER A 423 10.97 -35.29 -15.74
N VAL A 424 11.71 -34.20 -15.61
CA VAL A 424 13.15 -34.15 -15.91
C VAL A 424 13.94 -34.76 -14.76
N SER A 425 14.74 -35.77 -15.07
CA SER A 425 15.64 -36.44 -14.12
C SER A 425 17.12 -36.12 -14.41
N PRO A 426 18.05 -36.36 -13.46
CA PRO A 426 19.46 -35.98 -13.65
C PRO A 426 20.07 -36.61 -14.90
N GLY A 427 20.63 -35.79 -15.80
CA GLY A 427 21.27 -36.25 -17.04
C GLY A 427 20.31 -36.83 -18.08
N SER A 428 19.00 -36.63 -17.91
CA SER A 428 18.00 -37.12 -18.87
C SER A 428 18.12 -36.43 -20.23
N ASP A 429 17.89 -37.20 -21.29
CA ASP A 429 17.83 -36.72 -22.67
C ASP A 429 16.51 -37.20 -23.26
N MET A 430 15.59 -36.26 -23.46
CA MET A 430 14.20 -36.53 -23.78
C MET A 430 13.87 -35.99 -25.17
N ASP A 431 13.12 -36.78 -25.93
CA ASP A 431 12.54 -36.38 -27.20
C ASP A 431 11.02 -36.52 -27.09
N VAL A 432 10.30 -35.42 -27.26
CA VAL A 432 8.82 -35.39 -27.24
C VAL A 432 8.22 -35.65 -28.63
N GLY A 433 9.07 -35.85 -29.64
CA GLY A 433 8.68 -36.10 -31.02
C GLY A 433 7.99 -34.90 -31.65
N ASP A 434 7.02 -35.19 -32.52
CA ASP A 434 6.28 -34.18 -33.26
C ASP A 434 5.05 -33.72 -32.46
N LEU A 435 5.07 -32.44 -32.10
CA LEU A 435 3.99 -31.74 -31.43
C LEU A 435 3.21 -30.92 -32.46
N VAL A 436 1.89 -30.93 -32.35
CA VAL A 436 0.99 -30.17 -33.24
C VAL A 436 0.23 -29.15 -32.41
N PHE A 437 0.47 -27.87 -32.69
CA PHE A 437 -0.36 -26.78 -32.23
C PHE A 437 -1.51 -26.57 -33.21
N GLU A 438 -2.74 -26.74 -32.74
CA GLU A 438 -3.94 -26.33 -33.46
C GLU A 438 -4.36 -24.96 -32.92
N PRO A 439 -4.07 -23.86 -33.65
CA PRO A 439 -4.51 -22.54 -33.22
C PRO A 439 -6.03 -22.58 -33.04
N PRO A 440 -6.59 -21.90 -32.03
CA PRO A 440 -8.01 -22.00 -31.75
C PRO A 440 -8.75 -21.23 -32.84
N ARG A 441 -8.94 -21.76 -34.05
CA ARG A 441 -9.64 -21.16 -35.20
C ARG A 441 -10.85 -22.02 -35.55
N ASN A 442 -12.03 -21.38 -35.65
CA ASN A 442 -13.30 -22.09 -35.84
C ASN A 442 -13.88 -21.92 -37.25
N GLY A 443 -13.16 -21.26 -38.15
CA GLY A 443 -13.63 -20.93 -39.49
C GLY A 443 -12.60 -20.12 -40.28
N PRO A 444 -12.82 -19.91 -41.59
CA PRO A 444 -11.97 -19.04 -42.40
C PRO A 444 -11.96 -17.60 -41.86
N THR A 445 -10.81 -16.93 -41.95
CA THR A 445 -10.67 -15.51 -41.60
C THR A 445 -11.49 -14.65 -42.54
N LEU A 446 -12.40 -13.83 -42.00
CA LEU A 446 -13.10 -12.82 -42.79
C LEU A 446 -12.23 -11.58 -43.00
N TRP A 447 -11.53 -11.16 -41.95
CA TRP A 447 -10.54 -10.09 -41.95
C TRP A 447 -9.69 -10.19 -40.68
N GLU A 448 -8.52 -9.59 -40.72
CA GLU A 448 -7.55 -9.53 -39.61
C GLU A 448 -6.92 -8.12 -39.58
N ILE A 449 -6.62 -7.61 -38.39
CA ILE A 449 -5.99 -6.31 -38.16
C ILE A 449 -4.78 -6.54 -37.26
N GLY A 450 -3.58 -6.23 -37.75
CA GLY A 450 -2.33 -6.49 -37.02
C GLY A 450 -1.82 -7.92 -37.16
N ILE A 451 -0.80 -8.27 -36.37
CA ILE A 451 -0.14 -9.58 -36.41
C ILE A 451 -0.24 -10.20 -35.00
N PRO A 452 -0.69 -11.45 -34.83
CA PRO A 452 -0.74 -12.08 -33.52
C PRO A 452 0.68 -12.50 -33.07
N ASN A 453 1.44 -11.52 -32.59
CA ASN A 453 2.82 -11.64 -32.14
C ASN A 453 3.01 -11.21 -30.67
N ARG A 454 1.90 -10.87 -29.97
CA ARG A 454 1.84 -10.35 -28.59
C ARG A 454 2.45 -8.97 -28.38
N SER A 455 2.63 -8.21 -29.47
CA SER A 455 3.20 -6.88 -29.48
C SER A 455 2.22 -5.88 -30.09
N ALA A 456 2.47 -4.59 -29.85
CA ALA A 456 1.82 -3.50 -30.57
C ALA A 456 2.78 -2.78 -31.54
N ALA A 457 3.96 -3.37 -31.80
CA ALA A 457 5.03 -2.74 -32.59
C ALA A 457 4.64 -2.47 -34.04
N GLU A 458 3.77 -3.29 -34.62
CA GLU A 458 3.35 -3.19 -36.02
C GLU A 458 2.30 -2.11 -36.28
N PHE A 459 1.67 -1.59 -35.21
CA PHE A 459 0.63 -0.58 -35.30
C PHE A 459 1.22 0.83 -35.41
N TYR A 460 0.36 1.81 -35.70
CA TYR A 460 0.77 3.19 -35.84
C TYR A 460 1.21 3.80 -34.50
N ILE A 461 2.53 3.97 -34.37
CA ILE A 461 3.18 4.70 -33.29
C ILE A 461 3.45 6.14 -33.80
N PRO A 462 2.83 7.18 -33.19
CA PRO A 462 2.94 8.55 -33.67
C PRO A 462 4.35 9.11 -33.47
N ASP A 463 4.63 10.25 -34.10
CA ASP A 463 5.81 11.04 -33.75
C ASP A 463 5.64 11.65 -32.35
N PRO A 464 6.73 11.73 -31.56
CA PRO A 464 6.67 12.31 -30.23
C PRO A 464 6.42 13.82 -30.28
N ASN A 465 5.92 14.37 -29.17
CA ASN A 465 5.85 15.82 -29.02
C ASN A 465 7.26 16.42 -29.15
N PRO A 466 7.50 17.41 -30.03
CA PRO A 466 8.83 18.00 -30.23
C PRO A 466 9.49 18.55 -28.95
N ASN A 467 8.69 18.90 -27.95
CA ASN A 467 9.18 19.41 -26.66
C ASN A 467 9.74 18.31 -25.74
N TYR A 468 9.48 17.03 -26.03
CA TYR A 468 9.76 15.89 -25.16
C TYR A 468 10.58 14.78 -25.84
N ILE A 469 11.25 15.10 -26.95
CA ILE A 469 12.01 14.12 -27.74
C ILE A 469 13.18 13.57 -26.92
N ASN A 470 13.27 12.26 -26.76
CA ASN A 470 14.53 11.58 -26.46
C ASN A 470 15.22 11.21 -27.77
N LYS A 471 16.43 11.75 -28.00
CA LYS A 471 17.12 11.63 -29.29
C LYS A 471 17.61 10.22 -29.59
N LEU A 472 17.74 9.35 -28.57
CA LEU A 472 18.09 7.94 -28.76
C LEU A 472 17.05 7.19 -29.60
N TYR A 473 15.79 7.59 -29.52
CA TYR A 473 14.66 6.86 -30.11
C TYR A 473 14.08 7.52 -31.36
N VAL A 474 14.77 8.51 -31.93
CA VAL A 474 14.39 9.12 -33.21
C VAL A 474 14.83 8.20 -34.35
N HIS A 475 13.92 7.88 -35.28
CA HIS A 475 14.16 6.92 -36.37
C HIS A 475 14.66 5.54 -35.89
N HIS A 476 14.23 5.11 -34.71
CA HIS A 476 14.68 3.89 -34.05
C HIS A 476 13.57 2.82 -34.04
N PRO A 477 13.87 1.51 -34.12
CA PRO A 477 12.85 0.46 -34.00
C PRO A 477 12.06 0.54 -32.68
N ASP A 478 12.73 0.89 -31.58
CA ASP A 478 12.12 1.18 -30.28
C ASP A 478 11.57 2.61 -30.15
N ARG A 479 11.13 3.26 -31.24
CA ARG A 479 10.54 4.61 -31.19
C ARG A 479 9.35 4.73 -30.23
N PHE A 480 8.70 3.61 -29.91
CA PHE A 480 7.66 3.54 -28.89
C PHE A 480 8.14 3.92 -27.48
N ARG A 481 9.46 4.03 -27.26
CA ARG A 481 10.04 4.42 -25.97
C ARG A 481 10.08 5.93 -25.71
N GLN A 482 9.45 6.72 -26.57
CA GLN A 482 9.32 8.16 -26.39
C GLN A 482 8.24 8.50 -25.35
N TYR A 483 8.50 9.50 -24.52
CA TYR A 483 7.54 10.00 -23.55
C TYR A 483 6.31 10.63 -24.22
N GLY A 484 5.12 10.40 -23.66
CA GLY A 484 3.89 11.09 -24.05
C GLY A 484 3.25 10.60 -25.35
N LEU A 485 3.71 9.49 -25.94
CA LEU A 485 3.13 8.97 -27.18
C LEU A 485 1.64 8.63 -27.08
N TRP A 486 1.17 8.24 -25.90
CA TRP A 486 -0.25 7.96 -25.66
C TRP A 486 -1.12 9.23 -25.76
N GLU A 487 -0.59 10.39 -25.37
CA GLU A 487 -1.33 11.67 -25.38
C GLU A 487 -1.57 12.17 -26.79
N ARG A 488 -0.71 11.78 -27.74
CA ARG A 488 -0.86 12.09 -29.17
C ARG A 488 -2.19 11.63 -29.74
N TYR A 489 -2.86 10.65 -29.11
CA TYR A 489 -4.20 10.24 -29.53
C TYR A 489 -5.19 11.41 -29.49
N ALA A 490 -5.20 12.21 -28.42
CA ALA A 490 -6.13 13.35 -28.30
C ALA A 490 -5.84 14.45 -29.32
N GLU A 491 -4.59 14.59 -29.75
CA GLU A 491 -4.19 15.56 -30.79
C GLU A 491 -4.60 15.10 -32.20
N LEU A 492 -4.47 13.81 -32.48
CA LEU A 492 -4.86 13.22 -33.78
C LEU A 492 -6.37 13.05 -33.91
N TYR A 493 -7.05 12.85 -32.78
CA TYR A 493 -8.48 12.54 -32.69
C TYR A 493 -9.17 13.49 -31.69
N PRO A 494 -9.22 14.81 -31.95
CA PRO A 494 -9.72 15.79 -30.97
C PRO A 494 -11.22 15.66 -30.73
N ASP A 495 -12.00 15.53 -31.80
CA ASP A 495 -13.47 15.57 -31.74
C ASP A 495 -14.12 14.22 -32.09
N THR A 496 -13.41 13.34 -32.79
CA THR A 496 -13.90 12.03 -33.25
C THR A 496 -12.95 10.93 -32.83
N ASP A 497 -13.41 9.68 -32.79
CA ASP A 497 -12.53 8.53 -32.50
C ASP A 497 -12.11 7.80 -33.77
N LEU A 498 -11.08 6.95 -33.62
CA LEU A 498 -10.53 6.12 -34.68
C LEU A 498 -11.61 5.31 -35.40
N VAL A 499 -11.66 5.43 -36.73
CA VAL A 499 -12.50 4.63 -37.62
C VAL A 499 -11.61 3.86 -38.58
N TYR A 500 -11.59 2.54 -38.47
CA TYR A 500 -10.85 1.66 -39.35
C TYR A 500 -11.79 0.98 -40.33
N THR A 501 -11.51 1.07 -41.63
CA THR A 501 -12.35 0.45 -42.68
C THR A 501 -11.60 -0.72 -43.31
N VAL A 502 -12.07 -1.95 -43.07
CA VAL A 502 -11.48 -3.17 -43.61
C VAL A 502 -11.42 -3.10 -45.14
N GLY A 503 -10.25 -3.39 -45.70
CA GLY A 503 -9.97 -3.32 -47.14
C GLY A 503 -9.63 -1.92 -47.66
N VAL A 504 -9.67 -0.88 -46.81
CA VAL A 504 -9.31 0.50 -47.19
C VAL A 504 -8.21 1.06 -46.28
N SER A 505 -8.35 0.89 -44.96
CA SER A 505 -7.37 1.35 -43.97
C SER A 505 -6.16 0.42 -43.88
N ASP A 506 -5.00 0.96 -43.50
CA ASP A 506 -3.73 0.26 -43.30
C ASP A 506 -3.39 0.26 -41.80
N TYR A 507 -3.35 -0.91 -41.15
CA TYR A 507 -3.16 -0.96 -39.68
C TYR A 507 -1.79 -0.41 -39.25
N THR A 508 -0.80 -0.37 -40.14
CA THR A 508 0.52 0.20 -39.84
C THR A 508 0.50 1.73 -39.75
N LYS A 509 -0.56 2.38 -40.26
CA LYS A 509 -0.71 3.85 -40.34
C LYS A 509 -1.98 4.38 -39.67
N ASP A 510 -3.07 3.63 -39.75
CA ASP A 510 -4.41 4.06 -39.38
C ASP A 510 -4.93 3.40 -38.09
N TRP A 511 -4.21 2.39 -37.57
CA TRP A 511 -4.55 1.75 -36.29
C TRP A 511 -3.57 2.19 -35.21
N PHE A 512 -4.02 3.07 -34.32
CA PHE A 512 -3.17 3.61 -33.26
C PHE A 512 -2.70 2.48 -32.32
N PHE A 513 -1.45 2.51 -31.89
CA PHE A 513 -0.84 1.39 -31.14
C PHE A 513 -1.47 1.11 -29.75
N ALA A 514 -2.19 2.08 -29.16
CA ALA A 514 -2.76 1.96 -27.82
C ALA A 514 -4.18 2.54 -27.71
N HIS A 515 -5.14 1.74 -27.23
CA HIS A 515 -6.50 2.23 -26.98
C HIS A 515 -6.56 2.99 -25.64
N VAL A 516 -6.57 4.33 -25.72
CA VAL A 516 -6.45 5.25 -24.58
C VAL A 516 -7.67 6.17 -24.46
N ASN A 517 -7.88 6.74 -23.28
CA ASN A 517 -8.89 7.78 -23.09
C ASN A 517 -8.45 9.08 -23.76
N ARG A 518 -9.40 9.94 -24.13
CA ARG A 518 -9.09 11.24 -24.73
C ARG A 518 -9.05 12.30 -23.64
N THR A 519 -7.89 12.89 -23.40
CA THR A 519 -7.75 14.03 -22.50
C THR A 519 -8.24 15.31 -23.18
N ARG A 520 -9.05 16.10 -22.48
CA ARG A 520 -9.54 17.42 -22.92
C ARG A 520 -8.63 18.53 -22.41
N ASN A 521 -8.78 19.73 -22.99
CA ASN A 521 -8.03 20.92 -22.60
C ASN A 521 -8.25 21.36 -21.14
N ASP A 522 -9.28 20.85 -20.47
CA ASP A 522 -9.61 21.09 -19.06
C ASP A 522 -9.07 20.00 -18.11
N GLY A 523 -8.21 19.10 -18.61
CA GLY A 523 -7.66 17.98 -17.86
C GLY A 523 -8.64 16.83 -17.59
N SER A 524 -9.87 16.88 -18.12
CA SER A 524 -10.81 15.76 -18.00
C SER A 524 -10.52 14.68 -19.04
N HIS A 525 -10.70 13.41 -18.68
CA HIS A 525 -10.61 12.31 -19.63
C HIS A 525 -12.00 11.91 -20.14
N LEU A 526 -12.09 11.58 -21.43
CA LEU A 526 -13.25 11.01 -22.10
C LEU A 526 -13.03 9.55 -22.48
N PRO A 527 -14.08 8.70 -22.48
CA PRO A 527 -13.98 7.36 -22.99
C PRO A 527 -13.92 7.41 -24.51
N THR A 528 -13.07 6.59 -25.12
CA THR A 528 -12.91 6.54 -26.59
C THR A 528 -13.54 5.29 -27.17
N THR A 529 -14.15 5.43 -28.33
CA THR A 529 -14.83 4.34 -29.06
C THR A 529 -14.23 4.14 -30.44
N TRP A 530 -13.41 3.10 -30.63
CA TRP A 530 -12.88 2.75 -31.95
C TRP A 530 -13.91 1.99 -32.75
N GLN A 531 -14.09 2.38 -34.02
CA GLN A 531 -15.08 1.79 -34.92
C GLN A 531 -14.38 1.01 -36.04
N ILE A 532 -14.66 -0.28 -36.16
CA ILE A 532 -14.27 -1.10 -37.31
C ILE A 532 -15.47 -1.21 -38.25
N LYS A 533 -15.30 -0.73 -39.48
CA LYS A 533 -16.25 -0.84 -40.59
C LYS A 533 -15.79 -1.96 -41.51
N PHE A 534 -16.71 -2.86 -41.86
CA PHE A 534 -16.42 -3.94 -42.79
C PHE A 534 -17.65 -4.30 -43.59
N THR A 535 -17.44 -4.91 -44.75
CA THR A 535 -18.50 -5.48 -45.57
C THR A 535 -18.30 -6.99 -45.58
N LEU A 536 -19.39 -7.74 -45.48
CA LEU A 536 -19.36 -9.17 -45.82
C LEU A 536 -20.36 -9.35 -46.95
N ASP A 537 -20.05 -10.22 -47.89
CA ASP A 537 -20.91 -10.54 -49.02
C ASP A 537 -22.30 -10.99 -48.58
N ASN A 538 -23.27 -10.93 -49.50
CA ASN A 538 -24.68 -11.24 -49.22
C ASN A 538 -24.94 -12.71 -48.77
N ASN A 539 -23.91 -13.55 -48.73
CA ASN A 539 -23.97 -14.95 -48.31
C ASN A 539 -23.64 -15.15 -46.82
N ILE A 540 -24.10 -14.25 -45.94
CA ILE A 540 -24.00 -14.46 -44.48
C ILE A 540 -24.95 -15.59 -44.11
N ASP A 541 -24.41 -16.67 -43.53
CA ASP A 541 -25.25 -17.67 -42.90
C ASP A 541 -25.88 -17.06 -41.64
N LYS A 542 -27.18 -16.75 -41.72
CA LYS A 542 -27.93 -16.15 -40.61
C LYS A 542 -28.06 -17.10 -39.42
N SER A 543 -27.90 -18.41 -39.64
CA SER A 543 -27.89 -19.42 -38.58
C SER A 543 -26.51 -19.67 -37.98
N GLY A 544 -25.45 -19.22 -38.65
CA GLY A 544 -24.06 -19.38 -38.22
C GLY A 544 -23.66 -18.47 -37.06
N ILE A 545 -22.63 -18.90 -36.33
CA ILE A 545 -21.94 -18.12 -35.29
C ILE A 545 -20.59 -17.68 -35.85
N TYR A 546 -20.36 -16.38 -35.85
CA TYR A 546 -19.09 -15.74 -36.20
C TYR A 546 -18.32 -15.43 -34.92
N LYS A 547 -17.00 -15.54 -34.94
CA LYS A 547 -16.16 -15.23 -33.77
C LYS A 547 -15.27 -14.02 -34.03
N LEU A 548 -15.41 -13.00 -33.19
CA LEU A 548 -14.45 -11.91 -33.10
C LEU A 548 -13.42 -12.27 -32.04
N ARG A 549 -12.13 -12.12 -32.36
CA ARG A 549 -11.06 -12.32 -31.39
C ARG A 549 -10.28 -11.06 -31.19
N VAL A 550 -10.05 -10.74 -29.91
CA VAL A 550 -9.32 -9.54 -29.51
C VAL A 550 -8.14 -9.98 -28.65
N ALA A 551 -6.95 -9.80 -29.22
CA ALA A 551 -5.69 -10.05 -28.55
C ALA A 551 -5.14 -8.72 -28.03
N LEU A 552 -4.91 -8.62 -26.73
CA LEU A 552 -4.32 -7.45 -26.09
C LEU A 552 -2.88 -7.81 -25.67
N ALA A 553 -1.93 -7.00 -26.12
CA ALA A 553 -0.52 -7.13 -25.70
C ALA A 553 -0.30 -6.69 -24.25
N THR A 554 -1.19 -5.84 -23.71
CA THR A 554 -1.19 -5.36 -22.32
C THR A 554 -2.51 -4.65 -22.01
N ALA A 555 -2.83 -4.48 -20.73
CA ALA A 555 -3.91 -3.62 -20.27
C ALA A 555 -3.52 -2.87 -18.97
N ASN A 556 -4.12 -1.70 -18.76
CA ASN A 556 -3.95 -0.95 -17.52
C ASN A 556 -5.24 -0.24 -17.11
N VAL A 557 -5.84 -0.68 -16.01
CA VAL A 557 -7.10 -0.14 -15.44
C VAL A 557 -8.11 0.13 -16.56
N ALA A 558 -8.40 -0.90 -17.35
CA ALA A 558 -9.18 -0.77 -18.58
C ALA A 558 -10.38 -1.72 -18.56
N GLU A 559 -11.51 -1.29 -19.11
CA GLU A 559 -12.62 -2.16 -19.46
C GLU A 559 -12.86 -2.04 -20.97
N LEU A 560 -12.73 -3.16 -21.69
CA LEU A 560 -13.01 -3.26 -23.11
C LEU A 560 -14.47 -3.72 -23.29
N GLN A 561 -15.27 -2.89 -23.94
CA GLN A 561 -16.64 -3.22 -24.31
C GLN A 561 -16.80 -3.32 -25.81
N ILE A 562 -17.45 -4.38 -26.29
CA ILE A 562 -17.68 -4.63 -27.71
C ILE A 562 -19.17 -4.52 -28.03
N ARG A 563 -19.49 -3.74 -29.07
CA ARG A 563 -20.86 -3.54 -29.59
C ARG A 563 -20.88 -3.74 -31.10
N VAL A 564 -22.01 -4.25 -31.61
CA VAL A 564 -22.20 -4.56 -33.02
C VAL A 564 -23.42 -3.82 -33.57
N ASN A 565 -23.27 -3.21 -34.74
CA ASN A 565 -24.19 -2.35 -35.49
C ASN A 565 -24.62 -1.04 -34.81
N SER A 566 -25.07 -1.07 -33.54
CA SER A 566 -25.53 0.13 -32.83
C SER A 566 -24.67 0.43 -31.58
N SER A 567 -24.40 1.72 -31.35
CA SER A 567 -23.63 2.25 -30.19
C SER A 567 -24.45 2.25 -28.91
N GLU A 568 -25.77 2.22 -29.05
CA GLU A 568 -26.73 2.38 -27.96
C GLU A 568 -27.21 1.03 -27.42
N VAL A 569 -26.72 -0.08 -27.97
CA VAL A 569 -27.05 -1.41 -27.45
C VAL A 569 -26.46 -1.55 -26.06
N ASP A 570 -27.35 -1.73 -25.09
CA ASP A 570 -27.06 -1.98 -23.69
C ASP A 570 -27.90 -3.19 -23.21
N PRO A 571 -27.28 -4.22 -22.60
CA PRO A 571 -25.85 -4.35 -22.34
C PRO A 571 -25.00 -4.48 -23.62
N ALA A 572 -23.70 -4.16 -23.53
CA ALA A 572 -22.74 -4.46 -24.60
C ALA A 572 -22.74 -5.96 -24.93
N LEU A 573 -22.40 -6.32 -26.17
CA LEU A 573 -22.31 -7.74 -26.57
C LEU A 573 -21.29 -8.50 -25.73
N PHE A 574 -20.18 -7.83 -25.40
CA PHE A 574 -19.13 -8.37 -24.55
C PHE A 574 -18.51 -7.25 -23.72
N THR A 575 -18.16 -7.56 -22.49
CA THR A 575 -17.31 -6.73 -21.62
C THR A 575 -16.26 -7.61 -20.98
N THR A 576 -15.03 -7.11 -20.87
CA THR A 576 -13.97 -7.76 -20.11
C THR A 576 -14.13 -7.61 -18.60
N GLY A 577 -14.96 -6.67 -18.13
CA GLY A 577 -14.76 -6.07 -16.80
C GLY A 577 -13.45 -5.29 -16.73
N GLN A 578 -13.06 -4.83 -15.53
CA GLN A 578 -11.77 -4.18 -15.34
C GLN A 578 -10.63 -5.20 -15.46
N ILE A 579 -9.67 -4.92 -16.33
CA ILE A 579 -8.50 -5.74 -16.62
C ILE A 579 -7.21 -4.89 -16.60
N GLY A 580 -6.07 -5.56 -16.38
CA GLY A 580 -4.74 -4.95 -16.50
C GLY A 580 -4.02 -4.76 -15.17
N HIS A 581 -3.42 -3.57 -14.98
CA HIS A 581 -2.47 -3.15 -13.93
C HIS A 581 -0.98 -3.34 -14.29
N ASP A 582 -0.70 -3.68 -15.55
CA ASP A 582 0.66 -3.89 -16.07
C ASP A 582 1.49 -2.58 -16.10
N ASN A 583 0.83 -1.44 -16.31
CA ASN A 583 1.43 -0.11 -16.52
C ASN A 583 2.49 -0.07 -17.66
N ALA A 584 2.36 -0.91 -18.69
CA ALA A 584 3.36 -1.00 -19.76
C ALA A 584 3.49 0.30 -20.58
N ILE A 585 2.38 0.92 -20.98
CA ILE A 585 2.38 2.14 -21.82
C ILE A 585 3.07 3.32 -21.12
N ALA A 586 2.72 3.58 -19.85
CA ALA A 586 3.33 4.65 -19.05
C ALA A 586 4.83 4.41 -18.79
N ARG A 587 5.28 3.15 -18.92
CA ARG A 587 6.68 2.73 -18.83
C ARG A 587 7.32 2.55 -20.20
N HIS A 588 6.86 3.25 -21.24
CA HIS A 588 7.49 3.25 -22.56
C HIS A 588 7.46 1.86 -23.23
N GLY A 589 6.46 1.04 -22.93
CA GLY A 589 6.30 -0.33 -23.43
C GLY A 589 5.11 -0.51 -24.37
N ILE A 590 5.21 -1.51 -25.24
CA ILE A 590 4.18 -1.90 -26.23
C ILE A 590 3.59 -3.29 -25.96
N HIS A 591 4.05 -3.96 -24.90
CA HIS A 591 3.51 -5.22 -24.40
C HIS A 591 3.81 -5.36 -22.91
N GLY A 592 3.00 -6.20 -22.27
CA GLY A 592 3.00 -6.54 -20.85
C GLY A 592 2.50 -7.98 -20.73
N LEU A 593 1.36 -8.18 -20.07
CA LEU A 593 0.70 -9.50 -20.02
C LEU A 593 -0.31 -9.64 -21.17
N TYR A 594 -0.14 -10.72 -21.94
CA TYR A 594 -0.95 -11.06 -23.10
C TYR A 594 -2.31 -11.62 -22.67
N ARG A 595 -3.39 -11.12 -23.28
CA ARG A 595 -4.76 -11.57 -23.01
C ARG A 595 -5.52 -11.78 -24.33
N LEU A 596 -6.16 -12.93 -24.49
CA LEU A 596 -6.95 -13.27 -25.67
C LEU A 596 -8.43 -13.46 -25.30
N TYR A 597 -9.30 -12.70 -25.96
CA TYR A 597 -10.74 -12.81 -25.81
C TYR A 597 -11.38 -13.32 -27.10
N SER A 598 -12.39 -14.17 -26.97
CA SER A 598 -13.23 -14.64 -28.07
C SER A 598 -14.69 -14.26 -27.82
N VAL A 599 -15.31 -13.59 -28.79
CA VAL A 599 -16.68 -13.08 -28.71
C VAL A 599 -17.52 -13.67 -29.82
N ASP A 600 -18.62 -14.31 -29.43
CA ASP A 600 -19.53 -14.97 -30.35
C ASP A 600 -20.59 -13.99 -30.87
N MET A 601 -20.77 -13.99 -32.19
CA MET A 601 -21.66 -13.09 -32.93
C MET A 601 -22.61 -13.91 -33.80
N SER A 602 -23.92 -13.80 -33.58
CA SER A 602 -24.89 -14.44 -34.48
C SER A 602 -24.87 -13.79 -35.85
N GLY A 603 -24.89 -14.60 -36.91
CA GLY A 603 -25.04 -14.14 -38.30
C GLY A 603 -26.30 -13.30 -38.52
N SER A 604 -27.40 -13.64 -37.82
CA SER A 604 -28.64 -12.86 -37.78
C SER A 604 -28.46 -11.44 -37.20
N GLY A 605 -27.47 -11.29 -36.31
CA GLY A 605 -27.14 -10.05 -35.61
C GLY A 605 -26.20 -9.13 -36.39
N ILE A 606 -25.79 -9.46 -37.62
CA ILE A 606 -24.90 -8.65 -38.45
C ILE A 606 -25.74 -7.90 -39.52
N LYS A 607 -25.95 -6.58 -39.36
CA LYS A 607 -26.81 -5.76 -40.25
C LYS A 607 -25.96 -4.79 -41.09
N SER A 608 -26.37 -4.50 -42.32
CA SER A 608 -25.68 -3.54 -43.21
C SER A 608 -26.20 -2.11 -43.03
N PRO A 609 -25.34 -1.06 -42.97
CA PRO A 609 -23.88 -1.11 -42.92
C PRO A 609 -23.36 -1.61 -41.55
N LYS A 610 -22.29 -2.40 -41.55
CA LYS A 610 -21.81 -3.12 -40.37
C LYS A 610 -20.80 -2.28 -39.59
N PHE A 611 -21.01 -2.20 -38.28
CA PHE A 611 -20.14 -1.47 -37.37
C PHE A 611 -19.79 -2.35 -36.19
N LEU A 612 -18.50 -2.53 -35.93
CA LEU A 612 -18.01 -3.07 -34.66
C LEU A 612 -17.41 -1.90 -33.87
N ARG A 613 -17.78 -1.77 -32.60
CA ARG A 613 -17.33 -0.67 -31.74
C ARG A 613 -16.68 -1.23 -30.50
N SER A 614 -15.42 -0.87 -30.30
CA SER A 614 -14.67 -1.09 -29.07
C SER A 614 -14.71 0.19 -28.26
N ARG A 615 -15.27 0.16 -27.05
CA ARG A 615 -15.28 1.31 -26.13
C ARG A 615 -14.40 1.02 -24.92
N LYS A 616 -13.48 1.94 -24.63
CA LYS A 616 -12.80 2.01 -23.33
C LYS A 616 -13.64 2.86 -22.40
N ALA A 617 -14.15 2.29 -21.30
CA ALA A 617 -14.97 3.03 -20.35
C ALA A 617 -14.14 3.99 -19.47
N LEU A 618 -14.74 5.11 -19.06
CA LEU A 618 -14.26 5.93 -17.94
C LEU A 618 -14.87 5.40 -16.66
N GLU A 619 -14.08 5.35 -15.58
CA GLU A 619 -14.68 5.47 -14.26
C GLU A 619 -15.08 6.93 -13.95
N PRO A 620 -16.09 7.17 -13.11
CA PRO A 620 -16.38 8.47 -12.48
C PRO A 620 -15.27 9.02 -11.56
N SER A 621 -14.16 8.30 -11.38
CA SER A 621 -13.14 8.55 -10.35
C SER A 621 -11.84 9.21 -10.88
N LEU A 622 -11.66 9.31 -12.20
CA LEU A 622 -10.40 9.77 -12.80
C LEU A 622 -10.25 11.30 -12.93
N SER A 623 -11.28 12.11 -12.64
CA SER A 623 -11.21 13.58 -12.77
C SER A 623 -10.56 14.32 -11.59
N ARG A 624 -10.09 13.62 -10.54
CA ARG A 624 -9.50 14.26 -9.34
C ARG A 624 -7.99 14.13 -9.17
N LEU A 625 -7.31 13.38 -10.03
CA LEU A 625 -5.84 13.30 -9.97
C LEU A 625 -5.15 14.46 -10.70
N GLU A 626 -5.78 15.05 -11.73
CA GLU A 626 -5.16 16.14 -12.51
C GLU A 626 -5.64 17.55 -12.11
N SER A 627 -6.83 17.70 -11.52
CA SER A 627 -7.39 19.01 -11.14
C SER A 627 -6.69 19.71 -9.95
N ARG A 628 -5.70 19.07 -9.32
CA ARG A 628 -4.86 19.67 -8.26
C ARG A 628 -3.70 20.49 -8.82
N ASN A 629 -3.31 20.31 -10.09
CA ASN A 629 -2.13 20.97 -10.67
C ASN A 629 -2.41 22.33 -11.33
N GLU A 630 -3.61 22.57 -11.89
CA GLU A 630 -3.88 23.82 -12.63
C GLU A 630 -4.08 25.07 -11.76
N LYS A 631 -4.63 24.94 -10.54
CA LYS A 631 -4.89 26.12 -9.69
C LYS A 631 -3.63 26.72 -9.06
N ASN A 632 -2.55 25.93 -8.92
CA ASN A 632 -1.29 26.41 -8.36
C ASN A 632 -0.42 27.19 -9.38
N HIS A 633 -0.69 27.09 -10.69
CA HIS A 633 0.14 27.69 -11.74
C HIS A 633 -0.08 29.21 -11.98
N ILE A 634 -1.20 29.77 -11.55
CA ILE A 634 -1.57 31.18 -11.82
C ILE A 634 -0.85 32.16 -10.88
N LEU A 635 -0.53 31.77 -9.64
CA LEU A 635 0.16 32.64 -8.67
C LEU A 635 1.67 32.76 -8.93
N THR A 636 2.34 31.70 -9.40
CA THR A 636 3.81 31.63 -9.49
C THR A 636 4.39 32.43 -10.66
N ASN A 637 3.63 32.61 -11.74
CA ASN A 637 4.09 33.30 -12.96
C ASN A 637 4.13 34.84 -12.81
N ASN A 638 3.31 35.43 -11.92
CA ASN A 638 3.24 36.89 -11.75
C ASN A 638 4.47 37.46 -11.01
N LEU A 639 4.99 36.72 -10.01
CA LEU A 639 6.15 37.18 -9.22
C LEU A 639 7.48 37.02 -9.97
N SER A 640 7.61 35.94 -10.75
CA SER A 640 8.81 35.64 -11.53
C SER A 640 8.95 36.53 -12.78
N CYS A 641 7.86 37.03 -13.34
CA CYS A 641 7.88 38.02 -14.43
C CYS A 641 8.33 39.41 -13.95
N PHE A 642 7.97 39.82 -12.73
CA PHE A 642 8.39 41.10 -12.15
C PHE A 642 9.88 41.16 -11.82
N LEU A 643 10.44 40.07 -11.28
CA LEU A 643 11.86 39.96 -10.94
C LEU A 643 12.77 39.93 -12.18
N LYS A 644 12.31 39.34 -13.29
CA LYS A 644 13.05 39.35 -14.58
C LYS A 644 13.05 40.73 -15.25
N LYS A 645 12.03 41.55 -15.05
CA LYS A 645 11.92 42.90 -15.66
C LYS A 645 12.84 43.94 -15.02
N ASN A 646 13.24 43.75 -13.76
CA ASN A 646 14.08 44.69 -13.00
C ASN A 646 15.56 44.28 -12.92
N GLY A 647 16.00 43.30 -13.72
CA GLY A 647 17.39 43.07 -14.11
C GLY A 647 18.45 43.05 -13.01
N ASN A 648 18.40 42.11 -12.05
CA ASN A 648 19.45 42.02 -11.03
C ASN A 648 19.92 40.58 -10.71
N ASN A 649 21.22 40.35 -10.90
CA ASN A 649 21.93 39.07 -10.69
C ASN A 649 22.37 38.90 -9.22
N GLY A 650 21.42 38.66 -8.32
CA GLY A 650 21.71 37.92 -7.08
C GLY A 650 21.90 38.72 -5.79
N THR A 651 21.75 40.05 -5.77
CA THR A 651 21.63 40.80 -4.49
C THR A 651 20.68 41.97 -4.64
N LEU A 652 19.56 41.93 -3.92
CA LEU A 652 18.56 43.00 -3.87
C LEU A 652 19.02 44.10 -2.90
N SER A 653 19.03 45.37 -3.32
CA SER A 653 19.25 46.48 -2.39
C SER A 653 18.06 46.61 -1.41
N PRO A 654 18.25 47.21 -0.22
CA PRO A 654 17.16 47.40 0.74
C PRO A 654 15.96 48.15 0.15
N GLU A 655 16.19 49.13 -0.71
CA GLU A 655 15.12 49.87 -1.39
C GLU A 655 14.37 48.99 -2.40
N LEU A 656 15.07 48.10 -3.12
CA LEU A 656 14.47 47.19 -4.08
C LEU A 656 13.74 46.02 -3.40
N ALA A 657 14.24 45.55 -2.25
CA ALA A 657 13.57 44.57 -1.41
C ALA A 657 12.25 45.12 -0.84
N ILE A 658 12.23 46.40 -0.44
CA ILE A 658 11.00 47.08 -0.02
C ILE A 658 10.00 47.18 -1.18
N GLN A 659 10.45 47.51 -2.39
CA GLN A 659 9.55 47.56 -3.56
C GLN A 659 8.99 46.19 -3.95
N VAL A 660 9.79 45.12 -3.84
CA VAL A 660 9.34 43.74 -4.06
C VAL A 660 8.34 43.31 -2.98
N LEU A 661 8.58 43.66 -1.72
CA LEU A 661 7.64 43.39 -0.62
C LEU A 661 6.33 44.16 -0.80
N VAL A 662 6.38 45.43 -1.24
CA VAL A 662 5.17 46.22 -1.53
C VAL A 662 4.39 45.63 -2.70
N GLN A 663 5.06 45.15 -3.75
CA GLN A 663 4.37 44.53 -4.89
C GLN A 663 3.81 43.14 -4.54
N PHE A 664 4.54 42.36 -3.75
CA PHE A 664 4.06 41.08 -3.20
C PHE A 664 2.84 41.29 -2.30
N ASP A 665 2.87 42.31 -1.43
CA ASP A 665 1.77 42.65 -0.53
C ASP A 665 0.55 43.17 -1.30
N LYS A 666 0.76 43.88 -2.42
CA LYS A 666 -0.31 44.33 -3.31
C LYS A 666 -0.96 43.16 -4.06
N SER A 667 -0.15 42.25 -4.61
CA SER A 667 -0.64 41.04 -5.30
C SER A 667 -1.28 40.03 -4.33
N MET A 668 -0.77 39.91 -3.10
CA MET A 668 -1.39 39.13 -2.04
C MET A 668 -2.67 39.80 -1.54
N THR A 669 -2.71 41.12 -1.42
CA THR A 669 -3.93 41.83 -1.01
C THR A 669 -5.03 41.69 -2.07
N GLU A 670 -4.72 41.80 -3.36
CA GLU A 670 -5.69 41.54 -4.46
C GLU A 670 -6.14 40.06 -4.49
N ALA A 671 -5.25 39.11 -4.23
CA ALA A 671 -5.58 37.68 -4.18
C ALA A 671 -6.39 37.29 -2.93
N LEU A 672 -6.19 38.00 -1.82
CA LEU A 672 -6.81 37.72 -0.51
C LEU A 672 -8.04 38.59 -0.22
N GLU A 673 -8.36 39.58 -1.05
CA GLU A 673 -9.48 40.52 -0.87
C GLU A 673 -10.86 39.82 -0.80
N SER A 674 -10.94 38.55 -1.20
CA SER A 674 -12.17 37.76 -1.14
C SER A 674 -12.10 36.46 -0.31
N GLN A 675 -10.97 36.12 0.34
CA GLN A 675 -10.80 34.79 0.97
C GLN A 675 -10.15 34.70 2.36
N VAL A 676 -10.03 35.77 3.16
CA VAL A 676 -9.44 35.66 4.52
C VAL A 676 -10.25 36.37 5.60
N LYS A 677 -10.38 35.74 6.79
CA LYS A 677 -11.19 36.21 7.93
C LYS A 677 -10.49 37.21 8.88
N SER A 678 -9.16 37.40 8.84
CA SER A 678 -8.46 38.42 9.66
C SER A 678 -7.02 38.71 9.18
N LYS A 679 -6.51 39.92 9.44
CA LYS A 679 -5.21 40.44 8.93
C LYS A 679 -4.30 40.90 10.08
N VAL A 680 -3.01 40.55 10.04
CA VAL A 680 -1.99 40.98 11.03
C VAL A 680 -0.80 41.62 10.30
N SER A 681 -0.35 42.77 10.82
CA SER A 681 0.75 43.60 10.33
C SER A 681 1.98 43.44 11.23
N ILE A 682 3.17 43.23 10.66
CA ILE A 682 4.42 43.06 11.43
C ILE A 682 5.42 44.13 10.98
N LYS A 683 6.02 44.85 11.94
CA LYS A 683 6.99 45.92 11.67
C LYS A 683 8.17 45.84 12.63
N GLY A 684 9.37 45.60 12.13
CA GLY A 684 10.59 45.50 12.95
C GLY A 684 11.86 45.74 12.14
N HIS A 685 13.01 45.82 12.79
CA HIS A 685 14.30 46.04 12.13
C HIS A 685 14.97 44.72 11.76
N LEU A 686 15.25 44.49 10.47
CA LEU A 686 15.86 43.24 10.02
C LEU A 686 17.32 43.19 10.48
N HIS A 687 17.60 42.27 11.40
CA HIS A 687 18.92 42.11 12.00
C HIS A 687 19.81 41.17 11.16
N THR A 688 19.25 40.06 10.69
CA THR A 688 19.90 39.19 9.70
C THR A 688 18.86 38.36 8.98
N TYR A 689 19.19 37.85 7.79
CA TYR A 689 18.34 36.90 7.09
C TYR A 689 19.18 35.83 6.43
N ARG A 690 18.58 34.67 6.22
CA ARG A 690 19.17 33.54 5.51
C ARG A 690 18.12 32.95 4.59
N PHE A 691 18.47 32.82 3.32
CA PHE A 691 17.71 32.02 2.38
C PHE A 691 18.48 30.74 2.12
N CYS A 692 17.89 29.62 2.52
CA CYS A 692 18.41 28.28 2.28
C CYS A 692 17.19 27.42 1.98
N ASP A 693 17.27 26.54 1.00
CA ASP A 693 16.34 25.43 0.89
C ASP A 693 14.88 25.79 0.55
N ASN A 694 14.68 26.88 -0.22
CA ASN A 694 13.36 27.48 -0.47
C ASN A 694 12.65 27.96 0.81
N VAL A 695 13.42 28.14 1.88
CA VAL A 695 12.98 28.67 3.16
C VAL A 695 13.70 29.98 3.44
N TRP A 696 12.95 31.06 3.47
CA TRP A 696 13.42 32.36 3.94
C TRP A 696 13.32 32.41 5.46
N THR A 697 14.45 32.64 6.12
CA THR A 697 14.50 32.92 7.55
C THR A 697 14.93 34.36 7.76
N PHE A 698 14.07 35.18 8.36
CA PHE A 698 14.35 36.56 8.76
C PHE A 698 14.46 36.62 10.27
N ILE A 699 15.50 37.25 10.80
CA ILE A 699 15.62 37.60 12.20
C ILE A 699 15.37 39.10 12.29
N LEU A 700 14.23 39.51 12.82
CA LEU A 700 13.90 40.89 13.11
C LEU A 700 14.19 41.18 14.59
N GLN A 701 14.74 42.35 14.87
CA GLN A 701 14.84 42.90 16.21
C GLN A 701 13.75 43.95 16.41
N ASP A 702 13.27 44.02 17.65
CA ASP A 702 12.23 44.95 18.10
C ASP A 702 11.00 44.95 17.18
N ALA A 703 10.50 43.75 16.86
CA ALA A 703 9.39 43.55 15.93
C ALA A 703 8.04 43.72 16.63
N THR A 704 7.25 44.63 16.10
CA THR A 704 5.88 44.92 16.55
C THR A 704 4.87 44.23 15.66
N PHE A 705 4.03 43.40 16.26
CA PHE A 705 2.91 42.70 15.65
C PHE A 705 1.65 43.48 15.98
N LYS A 706 0.84 43.80 14.98
CA LYS A 706 -0.38 44.58 15.10
C LYS A 706 -1.51 43.90 14.33
N ASN A 707 -2.56 43.49 15.02
CA ASN A 707 -3.83 43.13 14.39
C ASN A 707 -4.88 44.22 14.68
N GLU A 708 -6.15 44.00 14.34
CA GLU A 708 -7.21 44.99 14.55
C GLU A 708 -7.48 45.31 16.04
N ASP A 709 -7.15 44.41 16.97
CA ASP A 709 -7.49 44.47 18.40
C ASP A 709 -6.29 44.53 19.36
N SER A 710 -5.07 44.21 18.92
CA SER A 710 -3.88 44.21 19.80
C SER A 710 -2.57 44.52 19.07
N GLN A 711 -1.63 45.10 19.82
CA GLN A 711 -0.29 45.41 19.35
C GLN A 711 0.76 44.99 20.39
N GLU A 712 1.66 44.07 20.01
CA GLU A 712 2.74 43.59 20.87
C GLU A 712 4.10 43.71 20.21
N THR A 713 5.13 44.09 20.98
CA THR A 713 6.50 44.24 20.48
C THR A 713 7.41 43.22 21.15
N VAL A 714 8.15 42.47 20.34
CA VAL A 714 9.06 41.41 20.77
C VAL A 714 10.48 41.77 20.35
N GLY A 715 11.41 41.73 21.30
CA GLY A 715 12.79 42.21 21.10
C GLY A 715 13.59 41.46 20.04
N ARG A 716 13.25 40.19 19.75
CA ARG A 716 13.84 39.44 18.63
C ARG A 716 12.88 38.35 18.16
N ILE A 717 12.59 38.32 16.87
CA ILE A 717 11.71 37.32 16.28
C ILE A 717 12.34 36.72 15.03
N LYS A 718 12.21 35.40 14.91
CA LYS A 718 12.61 34.62 13.74
C LYS A 718 11.37 34.31 12.93
N ILE A 719 11.22 34.94 11.76
CA ILE A 719 10.16 34.65 10.81
C ILE A 719 10.70 33.66 9.78
N VAL A 720 10.03 32.52 9.61
CA VAL A 720 10.40 31.49 8.65
C VAL A 720 9.27 31.37 7.63
N ALA A 721 9.54 31.75 6.38
CA ALA A 721 8.61 31.68 5.27
C ALA A 721 9.08 30.62 4.27
N CYS A 722 8.26 29.60 4.04
CA CYS A 722 8.56 28.48 3.14
C CYS A 722 7.58 28.50 1.96
N ASP A 723 8.07 28.20 0.75
CA ASP A 723 7.20 28.03 -0.42
C ASP A 723 6.48 26.66 -0.36
N SER A 724 5.15 26.63 -0.55
CA SER A 724 4.37 25.40 -0.58
C SER A 724 4.36 24.80 -1.99
N ASN A 725 5.54 24.35 -2.45
CA ASN A 725 5.68 23.57 -3.67
C ASN A 725 6.66 22.40 -3.43
N PRO A 726 6.27 21.12 -3.57
CA PRO A 726 7.19 20.00 -3.51
C PRO A 726 7.87 19.81 -4.88
N ARG A 727 8.53 20.86 -5.39
CA ARG A 727 9.41 20.79 -6.56
C ARG A 727 10.57 21.76 -6.38
N LEU A 728 11.55 21.36 -5.58
CA LEU A 728 12.99 21.62 -5.74
C LEU A 728 13.70 21.04 -4.52
N GLY A 729 14.43 19.95 -4.75
CA GLY A 729 14.98 19.12 -3.69
C GLY A 729 16.09 19.76 -2.89
N LEU A 730 16.21 19.28 -1.65
CA LEU A 730 17.50 19.09 -1.01
C LEU A 730 17.70 17.62 -0.69
N HIS A 731 18.46 16.98 -1.56
CA HIS A 731 19.56 16.20 -1.06
C HIS A 731 20.68 17.18 -0.69
N GLY A 732 20.99 17.23 0.61
CA GLY A 732 22.01 18.13 1.12
C GLY A 732 22.40 17.99 2.59
N LEU A 733 21.79 17.11 3.38
CA LEU A 733 22.32 16.66 4.68
C LEU A 733 21.93 15.19 4.96
N GLN A 734 22.63 14.27 4.29
CA GLN A 734 23.01 12.96 4.86
C GLN A 734 24.53 12.94 4.70
N GLU A 735 25.39 12.80 5.71
CA GLU A 735 25.26 12.74 7.15
C GLU A 735 26.39 13.62 7.69
N SER A 736 26.13 14.41 8.72
CA SER A 736 27.16 14.60 9.73
C SER A 736 26.58 14.06 11.02
N SER A 737 26.98 12.83 11.36
CA SER A 737 27.18 12.50 12.75
C SER A 737 28.18 13.52 13.31
N PHE A 738 27.67 14.57 13.94
CA PHE A 738 28.39 15.17 15.06
C PHE A 738 27.75 14.63 16.33
N SER A 739 28.43 13.65 16.92
CA SER A 739 28.52 13.59 18.36
C SER A 739 29.03 14.94 18.88
N PHE A 740 28.48 15.41 20.00
CA PHE A 740 29.32 16.15 20.94
C PHE A 740 30.35 15.16 21.50
N LEU A 741 31.64 15.56 21.48
CA LEU A 741 32.90 14.80 21.64
C LEU A 741 33.42 14.31 20.27
N ASP A 742 34.46 14.86 19.64
CA ASP A 742 35.68 15.44 20.18
C ASP A 742 36.18 16.66 19.40
N ALA A 743 36.30 17.77 20.11
CA ALA A 743 37.21 18.85 19.77
C ALA A 743 37.99 19.28 21.02
N TRP A 744 38.62 18.34 21.74
CA TRP A 744 39.84 18.65 22.52
C TRP A 744 40.52 17.40 23.11
N ALA A 745 41.67 17.01 22.53
CA ALA A 745 42.69 16.28 23.27
C ALA A 745 44.08 16.52 22.67
N TYR A 746 44.69 17.69 22.97
CA TYR A 746 46.13 17.79 23.23
C TYR A 746 46.49 19.12 23.94
N ARG A 747 46.49 19.12 25.28
CA ARG A 747 47.67 19.43 26.14
C ARG A 747 47.28 19.70 27.60
N ARG A 748 48.04 19.05 28.49
CA ARG A 748 48.11 19.26 29.94
C ARG A 748 48.55 20.69 30.30
N ARG A 749 47.98 21.22 31.40
CA ARG A 749 48.64 21.73 32.64
C ARG A 749 48.02 23.04 33.18
N GLY A 750 47.62 22.98 34.44
CA GLY A 750 47.53 24.08 35.41
C GLY A 750 46.25 24.91 35.33
N SER A 751 45.61 25.38 36.40
CA SER A 751 45.75 25.21 37.85
C SER A 751 44.82 26.27 38.48
N ILE A 752 44.16 25.93 39.60
CA ILE A 752 43.71 26.84 40.69
C ILE A 752 42.42 27.65 40.39
N SER A 753 41.26 27.31 40.99
CA SER A 753 40.71 27.74 42.32
C SER A 753 40.28 29.22 42.32
N LEU A 754 39.02 29.58 42.60
CA LEU A 754 38.43 29.60 43.95
C LEU A 754 36.87 29.67 43.92
N LYS A 755 36.29 28.90 44.85
CA LYS A 755 34.92 28.92 45.44
C LYS A 755 34.70 30.18 46.35
N PRO A 756 33.58 30.34 47.13
CA PRO A 756 32.18 29.84 47.06
C PRO A 756 31.10 30.93 47.38
N GLU A 757 29.80 30.56 47.27
CA GLU A 757 28.62 30.90 48.14
C GLU A 757 27.32 30.81 47.30
N ALA A 758 26.60 29.66 47.24
CA ALA A 758 25.52 29.16 48.12
C ALA A 758 24.27 30.09 48.11
N GLU A 759 23.04 29.70 47.77
CA GLU A 759 22.26 28.52 48.21
C GLU A 759 21.13 28.08 47.21
N ALA A 760 20.76 26.79 47.30
CA ALA A 760 19.49 26.15 46.94
C ALA A 760 19.07 26.00 45.44
N ILE A 761 19.49 24.89 44.82
CA ILE A 761 18.66 23.73 44.38
C ILE A 761 19.64 22.69 43.82
N GLY A 762 19.87 21.63 44.58
CA GLY A 762 20.68 20.49 44.20
C GLY A 762 20.09 19.24 44.81
N LEU A 763 19.47 18.42 43.97
CA LEU A 763 18.99 17.02 44.09
C LEU A 763 17.94 16.90 42.97
N SER A 764 18.18 16.35 41.77
CA SER A 764 18.88 15.12 41.43
C SER A 764 19.43 15.22 39.98
N LEU A 765 20.75 15.07 39.86
CA LEU A 765 21.47 14.87 38.60
C LEU A 765 22.03 13.44 38.52
N ILE A 766 21.33 12.50 39.17
CA ILE A 766 21.57 11.05 39.13
C ILE A 766 20.23 10.40 38.76
N GLN A 767 19.82 10.51 37.49
CA GLN A 767 18.82 9.59 36.91
C GLN A 767 18.76 9.54 35.38
N CYS A 768 19.46 10.39 34.62
CA CYS A 768 19.38 10.36 33.15
C CYS A 768 20.55 9.70 32.41
N PHE A 769 21.49 9.06 33.11
CA PHE A 769 22.52 8.19 32.50
C PHE A 769 22.37 6.70 32.84
N ALA A 770 21.21 6.30 33.39
CA ALA A 770 20.90 4.90 33.72
C ALA A 770 19.78 4.27 32.86
N LEU A 771 19.14 5.00 31.94
CA LEU A 771 17.98 4.48 31.17
C LEU A 771 18.28 4.08 29.71
N MET A 772 19.54 4.10 29.26
CA MET A 772 19.94 3.48 27.98
C MET A 772 20.70 2.15 28.18
N ALA A 773 20.50 1.51 29.33
CA ALA A 773 21.15 0.25 29.70
C ALA A 773 20.19 -0.86 30.17
N ASN A 774 18.88 -0.76 29.93
CA ASN A 774 17.93 -1.86 30.12
C ASN A 774 16.87 -1.87 29.02
N GLY A 775 17.19 -2.47 27.87
CA GLY A 775 16.26 -2.62 26.73
C GLY A 775 15.21 -3.70 26.97
N GLY A 776 14.27 -3.46 27.90
CA GLY A 776 13.08 -4.28 28.10
C GLY A 776 11.95 -3.89 27.14
N VAL A 777 11.17 -4.87 26.69
CA VAL A 777 9.93 -4.62 25.92
C VAL A 777 8.87 -4.04 26.87
N LEU A 778 8.30 -2.87 26.53
CA LEU A 778 7.23 -2.22 27.31
C LEU A 778 6.04 -3.18 27.52
N HIS A 779 5.66 -3.43 28.75
CA HIS A 779 4.57 -4.34 29.13
C HIS A 779 3.33 -3.56 29.58
N VAL A 780 2.23 -3.78 28.86
CA VAL A 780 0.93 -3.16 29.11
C VAL A 780 -0.07 -4.21 29.57
N VAL A 781 -0.77 -3.94 30.67
CA VAL A 781 -1.97 -4.67 31.07
C VAL A 781 -3.20 -3.99 30.49
N VAL A 782 -4.13 -4.79 29.95
CA VAL A 782 -5.40 -4.33 29.39
C VAL A 782 -6.52 -4.98 30.19
N PHE A 783 -7.31 -4.18 30.90
CA PHE A 783 -8.33 -4.64 31.85
C PHE A 783 -9.70 -3.94 31.62
N PRO A 784 -10.52 -4.47 30.70
CA PRO A 784 -11.84 -3.90 30.35
C PRO A 784 -12.96 -4.28 31.31
N TRP A 785 -14.06 -3.50 31.24
CA TRP A 785 -15.35 -3.90 31.81
C TRP A 785 -15.94 -5.14 31.11
N LEU A 786 -16.69 -5.96 31.84
CA LEU A 786 -17.20 -7.26 31.38
C LEU A 786 -18.48 -7.16 30.52
N ALA A 787 -18.44 -6.30 29.51
CA ALA A 787 -19.48 -6.18 28.50
C ALA A 787 -18.87 -6.44 27.11
N LEU A 788 -19.60 -7.12 26.21
CA LEU A 788 -19.05 -7.43 24.88
C LEU A 788 -18.74 -6.16 24.07
N GLY A 789 -19.52 -5.10 24.29
CA GLY A 789 -19.24 -3.77 23.74
C GLY A 789 -17.90 -3.18 24.19
N HIS A 790 -17.33 -3.69 25.28
CA HIS A 790 -16.04 -3.27 25.85
C HIS A 790 -14.92 -4.27 25.57
N LEU A 791 -15.18 -5.56 25.81
CA LEU A 791 -14.22 -6.64 25.61
C LEU A 791 -13.68 -6.70 24.17
N ILE A 792 -14.55 -6.55 23.16
CA ILE A 792 -14.14 -6.66 21.75
C ILE A 792 -13.20 -5.51 21.34
N PRO A 793 -13.54 -4.22 21.60
CA PRO A 793 -12.63 -3.11 21.30
C PRO A 793 -11.33 -3.13 22.08
N TYR A 794 -11.35 -3.51 23.37
CA TYR A 794 -10.11 -3.62 24.14
C TYR A 794 -9.24 -4.76 23.62
N ALA A 795 -9.82 -5.88 23.19
CA ALA A 795 -9.07 -6.95 22.54
C ALA A 795 -8.45 -6.48 21.21
N ARG A 796 -9.18 -5.65 20.46
CA ARG A 796 -8.65 -5.00 19.24
C ARG A 796 -7.48 -4.08 19.57
N LEU A 797 -7.59 -3.23 20.60
CA LEU A 797 -6.49 -2.40 21.07
C LEU A 797 -5.29 -3.24 21.51
N ALA A 798 -5.49 -4.32 22.26
CA ALA A 798 -4.43 -5.23 22.67
C ALA A 798 -3.67 -5.85 21.49
N ILE A 799 -4.39 -6.28 20.45
CA ILE A 799 -3.80 -6.77 19.20
C ILE A 799 -2.98 -5.66 18.53
N CYS A 800 -3.54 -4.46 18.41
CA CYS A 800 -2.89 -3.30 17.81
C CYS A 800 -1.60 -2.89 18.56
N LEU A 801 -1.63 -2.85 19.89
CA LEU A 801 -0.44 -2.57 20.72
C LEU A 801 0.64 -3.65 20.54
N ALA A 802 0.23 -4.92 20.47
CA ALA A 802 1.16 -6.02 20.21
C ALA A 802 1.80 -5.95 18.81
N GLN A 803 1.04 -5.57 17.78
CA GLN A 803 1.58 -5.32 16.42
C GLN A 803 2.63 -4.21 16.41
N LYS A 804 2.54 -3.24 17.32
CA LYS A 804 3.52 -2.15 17.51
C LYS A 804 4.72 -2.53 18.40
N GLY A 805 4.80 -3.81 18.78
CA GLY A 805 5.93 -4.39 19.51
C GLY A 805 5.84 -4.24 21.03
N LEU A 806 4.66 -3.99 21.60
CA LEU A 806 4.45 -3.98 23.05
C LEU A 806 4.06 -5.38 23.53
N LYS A 807 4.50 -5.76 24.73
CA LYS A 807 3.98 -6.97 25.39
C LYS A 807 2.66 -6.61 26.04
N VAL A 808 1.62 -7.42 25.85
CA VAL A 808 0.28 -7.15 26.37
C VAL A 808 -0.20 -8.32 27.23
N SER A 809 -0.70 -8.03 28.43
CA SER A 809 -1.50 -8.98 29.21
C SER A 809 -2.97 -8.54 29.17
N PHE A 810 -3.82 -9.29 28.49
CA PHE A 810 -5.26 -9.02 28.44
C PHE A 810 -5.96 -9.82 29.54
N ILE A 811 -6.54 -9.12 30.51
CA ILE A 811 -7.14 -9.74 31.69
C ILE A 811 -8.67 -9.73 31.53
N SER A 812 -9.28 -10.91 31.63
CA SER A 812 -10.74 -11.04 31.67
C SER A 812 -11.12 -12.40 32.29
N THR A 813 -12.41 -12.66 32.40
CA THR A 813 -12.91 -13.93 32.94
C THR A 813 -12.79 -15.07 31.91
N PRO A 814 -12.66 -16.34 32.33
CA PRO A 814 -12.39 -17.45 31.42
C PRO A 814 -13.39 -17.60 30.26
N ARG A 815 -14.69 -17.42 30.51
CA ARG A 815 -15.72 -17.53 29.45
C ARG A 815 -15.67 -16.33 28.51
N ASN A 816 -15.30 -15.15 28.99
CA ASN A 816 -15.16 -13.96 28.15
C ASN A 816 -13.92 -13.99 27.27
N LEU A 817 -12.82 -14.61 27.72
CA LEU A 817 -11.67 -14.90 26.86
C LEU A 817 -12.03 -15.82 25.68
N GLY A 818 -13.04 -16.68 25.85
CA GLY A 818 -13.62 -17.47 24.76
C GLY A 818 -14.60 -16.70 23.85
N ARG A 819 -15.00 -15.47 24.21
CA ARG A 819 -15.96 -14.63 23.48
C ARG A 819 -15.31 -13.48 22.71
N ILE A 820 -14.03 -13.18 22.95
CA ILE A 820 -13.30 -12.16 22.20
C ILE A 820 -12.77 -12.70 20.86
N PRO A 821 -12.46 -11.84 19.88
CA PRO A 821 -11.80 -12.25 18.65
C PRO A 821 -10.51 -13.02 18.94
N LYS A 822 -10.24 -14.07 18.16
CA LYS A 822 -9.03 -14.87 18.32
C LYS A 822 -7.80 -14.00 18.10
N ILE A 823 -6.81 -14.13 18.97
CA ILE A 823 -5.50 -13.51 18.79
C ILE A 823 -4.82 -14.15 17.58
N PRO A 824 -4.33 -13.36 16.60
CA PRO A 824 -3.60 -13.89 15.46
C PRO A 824 -2.39 -14.73 15.90
N PRO A 825 -2.14 -15.92 15.30
CA PRO A 825 -1.08 -16.83 15.75
C PRO A 825 0.32 -16.19 15.84
N HIS A 826 0.64 -15.27 14.94
CA HIS A 826 1.92 -14.54 14.92
C HIS A 826 2.08 -13.54 16.08
N LEU A 827 1.03 -13.24 16.85
CA LEU A 827 1.04 -12.36 18.01
C LEU A 827 0.88 -13.11 19.34
N SER A 828 0.79 -14.43 19.33
CA SER A 828 0.54 -15.25 20.53
C SER A 828 1.64 -15.12 21.59
N SER A 829 2.88 -14.83 21.18
CA SER A 829 3.99 -14.56 22.10
C SER A 829 3.97 -13.14 22.68
N ALA A 830 3.23 -12.21 22.08
CA ALA A 830 3.15 -10.80 22.48
C ALA A 830 1.87 -10.50 23.27
N VAL A 831 0.78 -11.23 23.06
CA VAL A 831 -0.48 -11.09 23.80
C VAL A 831 -0.72 -12.31 24.69
N ASN A 832 -0.65 -12.09 26.01
CA ASN A 832 -0.96 -13.09 27.01
C ASN A 832 -2.41 -12.90 27.49
N LEU A 833 -3.26 -13.92 27.28
CA LEU A 833 -4.63 -13.93 27.80
C LEU A 833 -4.62 -14.49 29.23
N VAL A 834 -5.05 -13.67 30.20
CA VAL A 834 -5.05 -14.04 31.63
C VAL A 834 -6.48 -14.22 32.10
N GLY A 835 -6.84 -15.48 32.38
CA GLY A 835 -8.17 -15.86 32.85
C GLY A 835 -8.32 -15.65 34.35
N PHE A 836 -9.31 -14.86 34.74
CA PHE A 836 -9.52 -14.44 36.12
C PHE A 836 -10.98 -14.68 36.56
N PRO A 837 -11.28 -15.77 37.31
CA PRO A 837 -12.65 -16.09 37.71
C PRO A 837 -13.27 -15.02 38.62
N LEU A 838 -14.56 -14.74 38.43
CA LEU A 838 -15.30 -13.84 39.32
C LEU A 838 -15.57 -14.52 40.68
N PRO A 839 -15.36 -13.81 41.80
CA PRO A 839 -15.84 -14.23 43.10
C PRO A 839 -17.37 -14.40 43.09
N PRO A 840 -17.90 -15.41 43.81
CA PRO A 840 -19.34 -15.60 43.90
C PRO A 840 -20.00 -14.44 44.65
N VAL A 841 -21.12 -13.95 44.12
CA VAL A 841 -21.96 -12.91 44.73
C VAL A 841 -23.39 -13.40 44.81
N ASP A 842 -24.02 -13.28 45.98
CA ASP A 842 -25.40 -13.68 46.20
C ASP A 842 -26.35 -12.97 45.20
N GLY A 843 -27.20 -13.76 44.52
CA GLY A 843 -28.15 -13.24 43.52
C GLY A 843 -27.62 -13.17 42.08
N LEU A 844 -26.30 -13.29 41.89
CA LEU A 844 -25.65 -13.40 40.58
C LEU A 844 -25.60 -14.90 40.15
N PRO A 845 -26.04 -15.25 38.93
CA PRO A 845 -25.95 -16.63 38.46
C PRO A 845 -24.49 -17.13 38.40
N VAL A 846 -24.25 -18.38 38.79
CA VAL A 846 -22.89 -18.99 38.89
C VAL A 846 -22.08 -18.92 37.58
N ALA A 847 -22.76 -18.92 36.41
CA ALA A 847 -22.12 -18.87 35.10
C ALA A 847 -22.20 -17.49 34.41
N ALA A 848 -22.64 -16.46 35.14
CA ALA A 848 -22.73 -15.10 34.62
C ALA A 848 -21.37 -14.39 34.72
N GLU A 849 -20.75 -14.16 33.57
CA GLU A 849 -19.43 -13.52 33.49
C GLU A 849 -19.48 -12.22 32.67
N ALA A 850 -20.58 -11.92 31.97
CA ALA A 850 -20.76 -10.68 31.23
C ALA A 850 -22.12 -10.03 31.47
N SER A 851 -22.23 -8.73 31.17
CA SER A 851 -23.48 -7.96 31.16
C SER A 851 -24.61 -8.65 30.39
N SER A 852 -24.28 -9.33 29.29
CA SER A 852 -25.23 -10.05 28.44
C SER A 852 -25.75 -11.36 29.04
N ASP A 853 -25.13 -11.88 30.11
CA ASP A 853 -25.55 -13.08 30.82
C ASP A 853 -26.62 -12.79 31.88
N VAL A 854 -26.88 -11.52 32.19
CA VAL A 854 -27.81 -11.07 33.22
C VAL A 854 -28.77 -10.00 32.70
N PRO A 855 -30.01 -9.94 33.23
CA PRO A 855 -30.90 -8.80 33.00
C PRO A 855 -30.26 -7.48 33.46
N TYR A 856 -30.66 -6.36 32.85
CA TYR A 856 -30.11 -5.02 33.13
C TYR A 856 -30.09 -4.67 34.63
N ASN A 857 -31.17 -4.97 35.35
CA ASN A 857 -31.29 -4.71 36.79
C ASN A 857 -30.36 -5.57 37.66
N LYS A 858 -29.71 -6.61 37.13
CA LYS A 858 -28.73 -7.45 37.82
C LYS A 858 -27.28 -7.10 37.48
N GLN A 859 -27.04 -6.14 36.59
CA GLN A 859 -25.68 -5.73 36.22
C GLN A 859 -24.91 -5.10 37.40
N GLN A 860 -25.60 -4.57 38.41
CA GLN A 860 -24.96 -4.05 39.64
C GLN A 860 -24.29 -5.16 40.47
N LEU A 861 -24.87 -6.37 40.51
CA LEU A 861 -24.24 -7.53 41.14
C LEU A 861 -22.99 -7.99 40.39
N LEU A 862 -22.98 -7.85 39.06
CA LEU A 862 -21.79 -8.13 38.26
C LEU A 862 -20.67 -7.11 38.56
N LYS A 863 -21.01 -5.81 38.75
CA LYS A 863 -20.06 -4.79 39.18
C LYS A 863 -19.50 -5.10 40.57
N LYS A 864 -20.35 -5.52 41.51
CA LYS A 864 -19.91 -5.97 42.84
C LYS A 864 -18.93 -7.16 42.78
N ALA A 865 -19.19 -8.13 41.91
CA ALA A 865 -18.28 -9.25 41.69
C ALA A 865 -16.94 -8.79 41.07
N PHE A 866 -17.01 -7.85 40.13
CA PHE A 866 -15.84 -7.25 39.49
C PHE A 866 -15.01 -6.40 40.46
N ASP A 867 -15.64 -5.68 41.38
CA ASP A 867 -14.95 -4.93 42.44
C ASP A 867 -14.23 -5.83 43.43
N SER A 868 -14.77 -7.04 43.65
CA SER A 868 -14.12 -8.06 44.49
C SER A 868 -12.83 -8.62 43.85
N LEU A 869 -12.48 -8.21 42.63
CA LEU A 869 -11.19 -8.53 41.99
C LEU A 869 -10.05 -7.63 42.47
N GLU A 870 -10.32 -6.62 43.31
CA GLU A 870 -9.33 -5.67 43.81
C GLU A 870 -8.06 -6.34 44.36
N SER A 871 -8.22 -7.14 45.42
CA SER A 871 -7.09 -7.85 46.06
C SER A 871 -6.38 -8.81 45.10
N PRO A 872 -7.05 -9.74 44.41
CA PRO A 872 -6.34 -10.71 43.60
C PRO A 872 -5.74 -10.08 42.32
N LEU A 873 -6.32 -9.00 41.78
CA LEU A 873 -5.70 -8.25 40.68
C LEU A 873 -4.45 -7.50 41.17
N THR A 874 -4.47 -6.96 42.40
CA THR A 874 -3.29 -6.34 43.02
C THR A 874 -2.13 -7.31 43.09
N ASP A 875 -2.37 -8.55 43.53
CA ASP A 875 -1.35 -9.59 43.58
C ASP A 875 -0.81 -9.93 42.19
N LEU A 876 -1.70 -10.08 41.20
CA LEU A 876 -1.31 -10.33 39.82
C LEU A 876 -0.48 -9.18 39.22
N LEU A 877 -0.85 -7.92 39.47
CA LEU A 877 -0.10 -6.76 38.98
C LEU A 877 1.28 -6.66 39.63
N ARG A 878 1.40 -7.06 40.90
CA ARG A 878 2.69 -7.15 41.60
C ARG A 878 3.60 -8.20 40.96
N ASP A 879 3.04 -9.35 40.59
CA ASP A 879 3.76 -10.44 39.94
C ASP A 879 4.16 -10.11 38.49
N LEU A 880 3.23 -9.50 37.73
CA LEU A 880 3.48 -9.12 36.33
C LEU A 880 4.41 -7.91 36.20
N ASN A 881 4.40 -7.00 37.19
CA ASN A 881 5.15 -5.74 37.21
C ASN A 881 5.09 -4.95 35.89
N PRO A 882 3.89 -4.60 35.38
CA PRO A 882 3.76 -3.92 34.10
C PRO A 882 4.18 -2.44 34.17
N ASP A 883 4.53 -1.88 33.01
CA ASP A 883 4.80 -0.46 32.86
C ASP A 883 3.50 0.37 32.91
N TRP A 884 2.48 -0.12 32.20
CA TRP A 884 1.18 0.53 32.04
C TRP A 884 0.01 -0.39 32.33
N ILE A 885 -1.08 0.17 32.83
CA ILE A 885 -2.40 -0.46 32.81
C ILE A 885 -3.42 0.43 32.09
N ILE A 886 -4.06 -0.15 31.08
CA ILE A 886 -5.16 0.44 30.32
C ILE A 886 -6.46 -0.18 30.83
N TYR A 887 -7.36 0.65 31.35
CA TYR A 887 -8.55 0.18 32.07
C TYR A 887 -9.79 1.00 31.73
N ASP A 888 -10.93 0.49 32.20
CA ASP A 888 -12.28 1.01 31.94
C ASP A 888 -12.88 1.65 33.21
N TYR A 889 -14.00 2.37 33.07
CA TYR A 889 -14.61 3.16 34.16
C TYR A 889 -15.03 2.29 35.33
N ALA A 890 -15.40 1.03 35.07
CA ALA A 890 -15.87 0.11 36.09
C ALA A 890 -14.84 -0.13 37.21
N SER A 891 -13.54 -0.09 36.89
CA SER A 891 -12.42 -0.41 37.81
C SER A 891 -11.98 0.80 38.64
N HIS A 892 -12.92 1.54 39.22
CA HIS A 892 -12.65 2.78 39.95
C HIS A 892 -11.65 2.66 41.13
N TRP A 893 -11.51 1.47 41.71
CA TRP A 893 -10.56 1.14 42.78
C TRP A 893 -9.12 0.89 42.28
N LEU A 894 -8.93 0.72 40.96
CA LEU A 894 -7.66 0.35 40.35
C LEU A 894 -6.59 1.46 40.41
N PRO A 895 -6.89 2.75 40.19
CA PRO A 895 -5.85 3.77 40.10
C PRO A 895 -5.01 3.93 41.38
N PRO A 896 -5.59 3.92 42.60
CA PRO A 896 -4.81 3.91 43.83
C PRO A 896 -3.85 2.72 43.95
N ILE A 897 -4.28 1.52 43.54
CA ILE A 897 -3.46 0.31 43.53
C ILE A 897 -2.30 0.44 42.54
N ALA A 898 -2.60 0.92 41.33
CA ALA A 898 -1.59 1.16 40.32
C ALA A 898 -0.56 2.18 40.84
N ALA A 899 -0.98 3.25 41.51
CA ALA A 899 -0.08 4.22 42.13
C ALA A 899 0.81 3.59 43.21
N GLU A 900 0.27 2.73 44.09
CA GLU A 900 1.04 2.01 45.11
C GLU A 900 2.11 1.10 44.49
N LEU A 901 1.74 0.37 43.42
CA LEU A 901 2.64 -0.48 42.63
C LEU A 901 3.49 0.31 41.64
N ARG A 902 3.38 1.64 41.66
CA ARG A 902 4.04 2.61 40.76
C ARG A 902 3.72 2.39 39.28
N ILE A 903 2.62 1.75 38.90
CA ILE A 903 2.14 1.47 37.53
C ILE A 903 1.45 2.70 36.94
N SER A 904 1.84 3.09 35.72
CA SER A 904 1.20 4.21 35.01
C SER A 904 -0.17 3.81 34.46
N THR A 905 -1.15 4.71 34.53
CA THR A 905 -2.57 4.40 34.25
C THR A 905 -3.09 5.18 33.05
N VAL A 906 -3.81 4.51 32.15
CA VAL A 906 -4.59 5.16 31.09
C VAL A 906 -6.04 4.72 31.19
N TYR A 907 -6.94 5.68 31.36
CA TYR A 907 -8.37 5.43 31.20
C TYR A 907 -8.68 5.40 29.70
N PHE A 908 -9.17 4.27 29.19
CA PHE A 908 -9.52 4.12 27.79
C PHE A 908 -11.04 4.19 27.60
N SER A 909 -11.53 5.32 27.09
CA SER A 909 -12.95 5.52 26.84
C SER A 909 -13.39 4.91 25.52
N LEU A 910 -14.39 4.04 25.59
CA LEU A 910 -15.16 3.57 24.43
C LEU A 910 -16.39 4.42 24.14
N PHE A 911 -16.65 5.42 24.98
CA PHE A 911 -17.65 6.45 24.74
C PHE A 911 -17.05 7.58 23.89
N THR A 912 -17.93 8.28 23.16
CA THR A 912 -17.57 9.44 22.34
C THR A 912 -16.98 10.58 23.17
N ALA A 913 -16.21 11.46 22.53
CA ALA A 913 -15.72 12.65 23.22
C ALA A 913 -16.90 13.56 23.62
N ALA A 914 -17.96 13.59 22.81
CA ALA A 914 -19.21 14.28 23.10
C ALA A 914 -19.90 13.75 24.38
N PHE A 915 -19.95 12.43 24.59
CA PHE A 915 -20.49 11.83 25.81
C PHE A 915 -19.68 12.23 27.05
N LEU A 916 -18.35 12.12 26.97
CA LEU A 916 -17.46 12.51 28.07
C LEU A 916 -17.56 14.01 28.38
N ALA A 917 -17.68 14.84 27.35
CA ALA A 917 -17.87 16.29 27.50
C ALA A 917 -19.21 16.60 28.15
N PHE A 918 -20.26 15.86 27.84
CA PHE A 918 -21.57 15.98 28.47
C PHE A 918 -21.56 15.58 29.95
N LEU A 919 -20.77 14.56 30.33
CA LEU A 919 -20.59 14.19 31.74
C LEU A 919 -19.91 15.30 32.55
N GLY A 920 -18.96 16.02 31.94
CA GLY A 920 -18.28 17.14 32.59
C GLY A 920 -16.98 16.74 33.30
N PRO A 921 -16.38 17.67 34.06
CA PRO A 921 -15.14 17.41 34.78
C PRO A 921 -15.36 16.40 35.91
N PRO A 922 -14.32 15.66 36.34
CA PRO A 922 -14.46 14.64 37.39
C PRO A 922 -15.04 15.14 38.71
N SER A 923 -14.87 16.43 39.01
CA SER A 923 -15.48 17.09 40.17
C SER A 923 -17.00 17.04 40.17
N GLU A 924 -17.65 17.10 38.99
CA GLU A 924 -19.12 16.98 38.85
C GLU A 924 -19.61 15.54 38.99
N LEU A 925 -18.71 14.56 38.89
CA LEU A 925 -19.03 13.13 38.94
C LEU A 925 -18.72 12.51 40.31
N SER A 926 -18.05 13.26 41.20
CA SER A 926 -17.61 12.81 42.51
C SER A 926 -18.69 12.93 43.60
N ASP A 927 -18.52 12.18 44.69
CA ASP A 927 -19.50 12.12 45.78
C ASP A 927 -19.69 13.49 46.45
N GLY A 928 -20.93 14.01 46.40
CA GLY A 928 -21.29 15.34 46.90
C GLY A 928 -20.91 16.55 46.01
N GLY A 929 -20.36 16.33 44.80
CA GLY A 929 -19.87 17.39 43.92
C GLY A 929 -20.74 17.72 42.69
N GLY A 930 -21.71 16.87 42.32
CA GLY A 930 -22.48 17.03 41.09
C GLY A 930 -23.64 18.02 41.19
N SER A 931 -23.63 19.04 40.33
CA SER A 931 -24.73 20.00 40.18
C SER A 931 -25.96 19.41 39.46
N ARG A 932 -25.81 18.28 38.77
CA ARG A 932 -26.83 17.63 37.92
C ARG A 932 -27.24 16.27 38.51
N SER A 933 -28.49 16.14 38.95
CA SER A 933 -28.99 14.90 39.57
C SER A 933 -30.43 14.54 39.20
N THR A 934 -31.16 15.45 38.57
CA THR A 934 -32.55 15.27 38.15
C THR A 934 -32.67 14.96 36.66
N VAL A 935 -33.81 14.39 36.24
CA VAL A 935 -34.10 14.17 34.81
C VAL A 935 -33.96 15.45 34.01
N GLU A 936 -34.46 16.57 34.55
CA GLU A 936 -34.45 17.89 33.92
C GLU A 936 -33.03 18.43 33.71
N ASP A 937 -32.07 18.06 34.56
CA ASP A 937 -30.68 18.49 34.42
C ASP A 937 -30.00 17.83 33.22
N PHE A 938 -30.34 16.57 32.93
CA PHE A 938 -29.80 15.79 31.81
C PHE A 938 -30.49 16.08 30.47
N MET A 939 -31.64 16.76 30.50
CA MET A 939 -32.34 17.26 29.30
C MET A 939 -31.86 18.64 28.83
N LYS A 940 -30.85 19.20 29.49
CA LYS A 940 -30.23 20.47 29.13
C LYS A 940 -28.77 20.24 28.75
N VAL A 941 -28.28 21.07 27.83
CA VAL A 941 -26.85 21.18 27.55
C VAL A 941 -26.17 21.74 28.80
N PRO A 942 -25.13 21.07 29.34
CA PRO A 942 -24.42 21.58 30.51
C PRO A 942 -23.67 22.89 30.22
N GLU A 943 -23.47 23.71 31.26
CA GLU A 943 -22.97 25.09 31.13
C GLU A 943 -21.55 25.20 30.54
N TRP A 944 -20.74 24.15 30.65
CA TRP A 944 -19.40 24.10 30.09
C TRP A 944 -19.37 23.70 28.60
N MET A 945 -20.50 23.30 28.02
CA MET A 945 -20.65 23.05 26.59
C MET A 945 -21.23 24.27 25.86
N PRO A 946 -21.00 24.43 24.55
CA PRO A 946 -21.59 25.52 23.77
C PRO A 946 -23.13 25.53 23.88
N PRO A 947 -23.78 26.67 24.18
CA PRO A 947 -25.23 26.76 24.31
C PRO A 947 -26.02 26.29 23.07
N GLU A 948 -25.40 26.36 21.90
CA GLU A 948 -25.95 25.91 20.61
C GLU A 948 -25.84 24.40 20.36
N SER A 949 -25.18 23.65 21.24
CA SER A 949 -25.05 22.20 21.12
C SER A 949 -26.41 21.50 21.25
N ASN A 950 -26.58 20.36 20.58
CA ASN A 950 -27.77 19.52 20.71
C ASN A 950 -27.49 18.19 21.43
N ILE A 951 -26.34 18.08 22.10
CA ILE A 951 -25.93 16.87 22.83
C ILE A 951 -26.62 16.88 24.20
N LEU A 952 -27.82 16.31 24.27
CA LEU A 952 -28.63 16.15 25.48
C LEU A 952 -29.52 14.90 25.38
N PHE A 953 -29.99 14.41 26.53
CA PHE A 953 -30.92 13.28 26.56
C PHE A 953 -32.37 13.74 26.38
N ARG A 954 -33.18 12.89 25.75
CA ARG A 954 -34.64 13.00 25.82
C ARG A 954 -35.16 12.40 27.12
N PHE A 955 -36.36 12.84 27.53
CA PHE A 955 -36.97 12.43 28.80
C PHE A 955 -37.06 10.89 28.94
N HIS A 956 -37.55 10.20 27.91
CA HIS A 956 -37.70 8.74 27.94
C HIS A 956 -36.36 7.98 27.97
N GLU A 957 -35.27 8.59 27.51
CA GLU A 957 -33.93 7.99 27.52
C GLU A 957 -33.33 8.04 28.92
N ILE A 958 -33.33 9.21 29.55
CA ILE A 958 -32.73 9.40 30.88
C ILE A 958 -33.59 8.82 32.00
N LYS A 959 -34.92 8.90 31.89
CA LYS A 959 -35.83 8.34 32.90
C LYS A 959 -35.58 6.85 33.12
N LYS A 960 -35.40 6.09 32.04
CA LYS A 960 -35.12 4.65 32.09
C LYS A 960 -33.78 4.35 32.79
N SER A 961 -32.78 5.20 32.59
CA SER A 961 -31.47 5.09 33.25
C SER A 961 -31.54 5.40 34.75
N LEU A 962 -32.30 6.43 35.15
CA LEU A 962 -32.47 6.81 36.56
C LEU A 962 -33.40 5.87 37.34
N ASP A 963 -34.50 5.42 36.74
CA ASP A 963 -35.42 4.45 37.36
C ASP A 963 -34.70 3.10 37.62
N GLY A 964 -33.81 2.68 36.71
CA GLY A 964 -32.98 1.48 36.84
C GLY A 964 -31.82 1.60 37.83
N ALA A 965 -31.51 2.80 38.32
CA ALA A 965 -30.46 3.06 39.32
C ALA A 965 -30.96 2.96 40.78
N THR A 966 -32.24 2.63 40.98
CA THR A 966 -32.82 2.44 42.32
C THR A 966 -32.30 1.14 42.94
N GLY A 967 -31.37 1.27 43.89
CA GLY A 967 -30.66 0.16 44.53
C GLY A 967 -29.25 -0.03 43.97
N ASN A 968 -28.31 0.82 44.38
CA ASN A 968 -26.90 0.67 44.04
C ASN A 968 -26.28 -0.48 44.87
N GLU A 969 -26.56 -1.73 44.48
CA GLU A 969 -26.09 -2.93 45.17
C GLU A 969 -24.56 -3.07 45.19
N SER A 970 -23.86 -2.37 44.29
CA SER A 970 -22.39 -2.33 44.23
C SER A 970 -21.76 -1.37 45.24
N GLY A 971 -22.52 -0.46 45.83
CA GLY A 971 -22.02 0.56 46.75
C GLY A 971 -21.46 1.83 46.08
N THR A 972 -21.09 1.77 44.78
CA THR A 972 -20.51 2.90 44.03
C THR A 972 -21.27 3.16 42.72
N SER A 973 -21.78 4.38 42.54
CA SER A 973 -22.56 4.75 41.34
C SER A 973 -21.68 4.84 40.09
N ASP A 974 -22.28 4.68 38.90
CA ASP A 974 -21.53 4.78 37.64
C ASP A 974 -20.89 6.16 37.45
N SER A 975 -21.54 7.24 37.91
CA SER A 975 -20.95 8.58 37.90
C SER A 975 -19.65 8.63 38.71
N ILE A 976 -19.65 8.13 39.94
CA ILE A 976 -18.43 8.10 40.78
C ILE A 976 -17.35 7.25 40.11
N ARG A 977 -17.73 6.12 39.51
CA ARG A 977 -16.80 5.24 38.78
C ARG A 977 -16.10 5.96 37.62
N PHE A 978 -16.86 6.73 36.83
CA PHE A 978 -16.28 7.60 35.78
C PHE A 978 -15.38 8.68 36.37
N GLY A 979 -15.86 9.41 37.38
CA GLY A 979 -15.13 10.51 38.02
C GLY A 979 -13.76 10.07 38.51
N VAL A 980 -13.70 9.04 39.34
CA VAL A 980 -12.42 8.55 39.91
C VAL A 980 -11.50 8.00 38.81
N SER A 981 -12.02 7.21 37.86
CA SER A 981 -11.20 6.63 36.80
C SER A 981 -10.59 7.71 35.89
N ILE A 982 -11.34 8.79 35.61
CA ILE A 982 -10.82 9.90 34.81
C ILE A 982 -9.82 10.72 35.63
N GLU A 983 -10.17 11.12 36.85
CA GLU A 983 -9.35 11.98 37.73
C GLU A 983 -8.00 11.36 38.09
N GLU A 984 -7.98 10.06 38.38
CA GLU A 984 -6.78 9.37 38.87
C GLU A 984 -5.94 8.74 37.73
N SER A 985 -6.38 8.87 36.47
CA SER A 985 -5.59 8.45 35.31
C SER A 985 -4.49 9.46 34.95
N VAL A 986 -3.35 8.96 34.44
CA VAL A 986 -2.27 9.80 33.88
C VAL A 986 -2.72 10.44 32.56
N ALA A 987 -3.51 9.71 31.77
CA ALA A 987 -4.08 10.19 30.52
C ALA A 987 -5.41 9.49 30.20
N VAL A 988 -6.22 10.17 29.39
CA VAL A 988 -7.49 9.65 28.87
C VAL A 988 -7.32 9.37 27.39
N ALA A 989 -7.40 8.09 27.00
CA ALA A 989 -7.45 7.68 25.60
C ALA A 989 -8.92 7.60 25.16
N VAL A 990 -9.29 8.21 24.04
CA VAL A 990 -10.68 8.22 23.55
C VAL A 990 -10.75 7.52 22.20
N ARG A 991 -11.63 6.51 22.08
CA ARG A 991 -11.92 5.81 20.82
C ARG A 991 -12.82 6.63 19.90
N SER A 992 -12.32 7.78 19.49
CA SER A 992 -12.93 8.66 18.47
C SER A 992 -11.80 9.42 17.78
N SER A 993 -12.14 10.43 16.97
CA SER A 993 -11.17 11.25 16.27
C SER A 993 -11.54 12.74 16.33
N PRO A 994 -10.56 13.65 16.44
CA PRO A 994 -10.81 15.09 16.45
C PRO A 994 -11.39 15.59 15.13
N GLU A 995 -11.23 14.86 14.02
CA GLU A 995 -11.86 15.20 12.75
C GLU A 995 -13.38 15.03 12.76
N LEU A 996 -13.93 14.23 13.68
CA LEU A 996 -15.38 14.06 13.86
C LEU A 996 -15.94 15.02 14.93
N GLU A 997 -15.27 15.10 16.08
CA GLU A 997 -15.76 15.79 17.29
C GLU A 997 -14.73 16.82 17.83
N PRO A 998 -14.23 17.77 17.00
CA PRO A 998 -13.13 18.66 17.39
C PRO A 998 -13.47 19.49 18.62
N GLU A 999 -14.71 19.99 18.69
CA GLU A 999 -15.18 20.83 19.80
C GLU A 999 -15.17 20.07 21.13
N SER A 1000 -15.48 18.77 21.10
CA SER A 1000 -15.49 17.93 22.30
C SER A 1000 -14.07 17.60 22.77
N PHE A 1001 -13.14 17.28 21.87
CA PHE A 1001 -11.74 17.02 22.25
C PHE A 1001 -11.05 18.26 22.86
N ASP A 1002 -11.31 19.44 22.29
CA ASP A 1002 -10.81 20.71 22.81
C ASP A 1002 -11.36 21.02 24.21
N LEU A 1003 -12.64 20.72 24.43
CA LEU A 1003 -13.30 20.91 25.73
C LEU A 1003 -12.80 19.91 26.77
N LEU A 1004 -12.68 18.62 26.44
CA LEU A 1004 -12.18 17.60 27.36
C LEU A 1004 -10.78 17.90 27.89
N SER A 1005 -9.90 18.41 27.02
CA SER A 1005 -8.54 18.81 27.43
C SER A 1005 -8.55 19.91 28.50
N LYS A 1006 -9.55 20.81 28.47
CA LYS A 1006 -9.75 21.87 29.47
C LYS A 1006 -10.42 21.34 30.74
N LEU A 1007 -11.42 20.47 30.60
CA LEU A 1007 -12.16 19.91 31.72
C LEU A 1007 -11.30 18.99 32.58
N TYR A 1008 -10.46 18.16 31.95
CA TYR A 1008 -9.68 17.14 32.66
C TYR A 1008 -8.27 17.59 33.04
N GLN A 1009 -7.80 18.70 32.46
CA GLN A 1009 -6.47 19.29 32.72
C GLN A 1009 -5.32 18.27 32.59
N LYS A 1010 -5.48 17.28 31.70
CA LYS A 1010 -4.51 16.22 31.43
C LYS A 1010 -4.58 15.79 29.97
N PRO A 1011 -3.61 14.99 29.47
CA PRO A 1011 -3.62 14.55 28.09
C PRO A 1011 -4.89 13.74 27.75
N VAL A 1012 -5.64 14.24 26.75
CA VAL A 1012 -6.75 13.53 26.13
C VAL A 1012 -6.30 13.12 24.73
N ILE A 1013 -6.13 11.82 24.51
CA ILE A 1013 -5.44 11.28 23.34
C ILE A 1013 -6.47 10.58 22.45
N PRO A 1014 -6.68 11.04 21.21
CA PRO A 1014 -7.47 10.29 20.24
C PRO A 1014 -6.70 9.03 19.83
N ILE A 1015 -7.39 7.88 19.78
CA ILE A 1015 -6.79 6.63 19.33
C ILE A 1015 -7.38 6.12 18.01
N GLY A 1016 -8.19 6.96 17.36
CA GLY A 1016 -9.00 6.58 16.21
C GLY A 1016 -10.17 5.67 16.59
N PHE A 1017 -10.82 5.11 15.57
CA PHE A 1017 -12.01 4.27 15.72
C PHE A 1017 -11.69 2.79 15.92
N LEU A 1018 -10.43 2.36 15.73
CA LEU A 1018 -10.03 0.95 15.78
C LEU A 1018 -11.04 0.03 15.06
N PRO A 1019 -11.27 0.19 13.74
CA PRO A 1019 -12.26 -0.61 13.03
C PRO A 1019 -11.92 -2.11 13.11
N PRO A 1020 -12.94 -2.98 13.18
CA PRO A 1020 -12.73 -4.42 13.21
C PRO A 1020 -12.19 -4.92 11.85
N SER A 1021 -11.32 -5.94 11.89
CA SER A 1021 -10.79 -6.56 10.67
C SER A 1021 -11.82 -7.48 10.03
N THR A 1022 -11.99 -7.38 8.70
CA THR A 1022 -12.82 -8.29 7.89
C THR A 1022 -12.17 -9.66 7.67
N GLU A 1023 -10.85 -9.75 7.80
CA GLU A 1023 -10.06 -10.96 7.51
C GLU A 1023 -10.22 -12.02 8.60
N ASN A 1024 -10.39 -11.59 9.86
CA ASN A 1024 -10.53 -12.46 11.03
C ASN A 1024 -11.99 -12.69 11.48
N ALA A 1025 -12.96 -12.12 10.76
CA ALA A 1025 -14.37 -12.25 11.10
C ALA A 1025 -14.95 -13.56 10.54
N GLU A 1026 -15.81 -14.24 11.31
CA GLU A 1026 -16.43 -15.50 10.89
C GLU A 1026 -17.23 -15.32 9.59
N GLU A 1027 -17.11 -16.26 8.67
CA GLU A 1027 -17.81 -16.23 7.39
C GLU A 1027 -19.33 -16.31 7.58
N LEU A 1028 -20.07 -15.67 6.68
CA LEU A 1028 -21.53 -15.74 6.69
C LEU A 1028 -21.98 -17.16 6.33
N SER A 1029 -23.06 -17.63 6.97
CA SER A 1029 -23.70 -18.88 6.57
C SER A 1029 -24.14 -18.83 5.10
N GLY A 1030 -24.11 -19.98 4.42
CA GLY A 1030 -24.42 -20.10 2.99
C GLY A 1030 -25.74 -19.43 2.61
N ASP A 1031 -26.81 -19.70 3.39
CA ASP A 1031 -28.15 -19.18 3.11
C ASP A 1031 -28.22 -17.64 3.14
N ILE A 1032 -27.53 -17.00 4.09
CA ILE A 1032 -27.54 -15.54 4.22
C ILE A 1032 -26.70 -14.92 3.11
N LYS A 1033 -25.54 -15.50 2.81
CA LYS A 1033 -24.66 -15.07 1.72
C LYS A 1033 -25.37 -15.16 0.37
N GLU A 1034 -26.05 -16.26 0.10
CA GLU A 1034 -26.83 -16.44 -1.14
C GLU A 1034 -28.01 -15.49 -1.23
N TRP A 1035 -28.73 -15.27 -0.12
CA TRP A 1035 -29.84 -14.32 -0.11
C TRP A 1035 -29.36 -12.90 -0.40
N LEU A 1036 -28.27 -12.46 0.25
CA LEU A 1036 -27.67 -11.14 0.01
C LEU A 1036 -27.13 -10.97 -1.41
N ALA A 1037 -26.56 -12.02 -2.01
CA ALA A 1037 -26.04 -12.01 -3.38
C ALA A 1037 -27.14 -11.83 -4.45
N LYS A 1038 -28.39 -12.20 -4.14
CA LYS A 1038 -29.55 -12.03 -5.02
C LYS A 1038 -30.15 -10.61 -4.93
N GLN A 1039 -29.75 -9.79 -3.97
CA GLN A 1039 -30.27 -8.44 -3.77
C GLN A 1039 -29.51 -7.41 -4.61
N LYS A 1040 -30.17 -6.31 -4.99
CA LYS A 1040 -29.52 -5.20 -5.72
C LYS A 1040 -28.45 -4.53 -4.83
N PRO A 1041 -27.37 -3.99 -5.43
CA PRO A 1041 -26.38 -3.22 -4.68
C PRO A 1041 -26.98 -2.08 -3.87
N ASN A 1042 -26.53 -1.89 -2.63
CA ASN A 1042 -26.99 -0.86 -1.68
C ASN A 1042 -28.52 -0.80 -1.47
N SER A 1043 -29.24 -1.91 -1.60
CA SER A 1043 -30.70 -1.95 -1.48
C SER A 1043 -31.21 -2.56 -0.17
N VAL A 1044 -30.37 -3.30 0.54
CA VAL A 1044 -30.75 -4.01 1.75
C VAL A 1044 -30.51 -3.14 2.99
N LEU A 1045 -31.51 -3.08 3.87
CA LEU A 1045 -31.40 -2.57 5.23
C LEU A 1045 -30.99 -3.70 6.18
N TYR A 1046 -29.82 -3.58 6.81
CA TYR A 1046 -29.45 -4.45 7.92
C TYR A 1046 -30.06 -3.90 9.23
N VAL A 1047 -30.71 -4.75 10.01
CA VAL A 1047 -31.39 -4.37 11.26
C VAL A 1047 -30.81 -5.15 12.43
N SER A 1048 -30.18 -4.46 13.38
CA SER A 1048 -29.60 -5.05 14.58
C SER A 1048 -29.54 -4.04 15.73
N PHE A 1049 -30.07 -4.43 16.89
CA PHE A 1049 -30.02 -3.64 18.13
C PHE A 1049 -28.94 -4.13 19.11
N GLY A 1050 -27.99 -4.94 18.63
CA GLY A 1050 -26.90 -5.47 19.44
C GLY A 1050 -27.36 -6.51 20.47
N THR A 1051 -26.45 -6.87 21.38
CA THR A 1051 -26.66 -7.95 22.34
C THR A 1051 -27.18 -7.49 23.71
N GLU A 1052 -27.32 -6.19 23.94
CA GLU A 1052 -27.67 -5.65 25.26
C GLU A 1052 -28.98 -4.85 25.26
N ALA A 1053 -29.48 -4.45 24.08
CA ALA A 1053 -30.77 -3.81 23.94
C ALA A 1053 -31.88 -4.85 23.74
N PHE A 1054 -32.90 -4.79 24.59
CA PHE A 1054 -34.13 -5.58 24.44
C PHE A 1054 -35.30 -4.64 24.15
N LEU A 1055 -36.03 -4.94 23.08
CA LEU A 1055 -37.27 -4.26 22.71
C LEU A 1055 -38.46 -4.96 23.37
N SER A 1056 -39.51 -4.20 23.72
CA SER A 1056 -40.76 -4.79 24.19
C SER A 1056 -41.48 -5.52 23.04
N GLN A 1057 -42.44 -6.39 23.37
CA GLN A 1057 -43.23 -7.08 22.34
C GLN A 1057 -44.01 -6.11 21.45
N GLU A 1058 -44.46 -4.99 22.01
CA GLU A 1058 -45.13 -3.91 21.27
C GLU A 1058 -44.16 -3.23 20.31
N ASP A 1059 -42.94 -2.88 20.76
CA ASP A 1059 -41.90 -2.29 19.92
C ASP A 1059 -41.51 -3.22 18.76
N VAL A 1060 -41.33 -4.52 19.02
CA VAL A 1060 -41.01 -5.52 17.98
C VAL A 1060 -42.16 -5.60 16.95
N THR A 1061 -43.41 -5.48 17.41
CA THR A 1061 -44.60 -5.51 16.55
C THR A 1061 -44.67 -4.28 15.65
N GLU A 1062 -44.52 -3.07 16.19
CA GLU A 1062 -44.53 -1.83 15.41
C GLU A 1062 -43.34 -1.76 14.44
N LEU A 1063 -42.16 -2.19 14.87
CA LEU A 1063 -40.98 -2.27 14.02
C LEU A 1063 -41.19 -3.25 12.85
N ALA A 1064 -41.73 -4.44 13.11
CA ALA A 1064 -42.03 -5.42 12.07
C ALA A 1064 -43.00 -4.85 11.03
N PHE A 1065 -44.11 -4.26 11.48
CA PHE A 1065 -45.08 -3.65 10.57
C PHE A 1065 -44.50 -2.47 9.80
N GLY A 1066 -43.63 -1.67 10.40
CA GLY A 1066 -42.96 -0.56 9.75
C GLY A 1066 -41.97 -1.00 8.68
N LEU A 1067 -41.14 -2.00 8.97
CA LEU A 1067 -40.23 -2.61 7.99
C LEU A 1067 -41.00 -3.19 6.81
N LYS A 1068 -42.11 -3.89 7.07
CA LYS A 1068 -43.00 -4.39 6.01
C LYS A 1068 -43.57 -3.25 5.16
N LYS A 1069 -44.08 -2.19 5.79
CA LYS A 1069 -44.70 -1.02 5.13
C LYS A 1069 -43.68 -0.21 4.32
N SER A 1070 -42.40 -0.23 4.70
CA SER A 1070 -41.33 0.50 4.00
C SER A 1070 -41.04 -0.02 2.59
N GLU A 1071 -41.41 -1.27 2.31
CA GLU A 1071 -41.10 -2.01 1.07
C GLU A 1071 -39.60 -2.25 0.77
N ILE A 1072 -38.69 -1.72 1.60
CA ILE A 1072 -37.23 -1.91 1.46
C ILE A 1072 -36.85 -3.35 1.85
N PRO A 1073 -36.01 -4.06 1.06
CA PRO A 1073 -35.46 -5.35 1.46
C PRO A 1073 -34.66 -5.25 2.76
N PHE A 1074 -34.81 -6.20 3.67
CA PHE A 1074 -34.12 -6.13 4.97
C PHE A 1074 -33.62 -7.49 5.46
N LEU A 1075 -32.50 -7.46 6.19
CA LEU A 1075 -31.99 -8.57 6.99
C LEU A 1075 -32.06 -8.17 8.46
N TRP A 1076 -32.90 -8.84 9.24
CA TRP A 1076 -33.11 -8.51 10.65
C TRP A 1076 -32.64 -9.63 11.58
N ILE A 1077 -31.73 -9.28 12.49
CA ILE A 1077 -31.24 -10.16 13.55
C ILE A 1077 -32.18 -10.07 14.75
N LEU A 1078 -32.89 -11.17 15.01
CA LEU A 1078 -33.84 -11.28 16.11
C LEU A 1078 -33.17 -11.90 17.33
N ARG A 1079 -33.33 -11.23 18.48
CA ARG A 1079 -32.83 -11.70 19.77
C ARG A 1079 -33.99 -12.18 20.63
N ARG A 1080 -33.98 -13.46 20.99
CA ARG A 1080 -34.97 -14.06 21.90
C ARG A 1080 -34.69 -13.61 23.34
N ASN A 1081 -35.76 -13.36 24.10
CA ASN A 1081 -35.67 -13.34 25.57
C ASN A 1081 -35.91 -14.76 26.07
N SER A 1082 -35.30 -15.16 27.19
CA SER A 1082 -35.41 -16.52 27.74
C SER A 1082 -36.83 -16.88 28.24
N HIS A 1083 -37.79 -15.95 28.14
CA HIS A 1083 -39.16 -16.05 28.65
C HIS A 1083 -40.24 -15.92 27.55
N THR A 1084 -39.88 -15.79 26.26
CA THR A 1084 -40.84 -15.65 25.15
C THR A 1084 -40.98 -16.95 24.32
N ASN A 1085 -42.21 -17.43 24.12
CA ASN A 1085 -42.50 -18.62 23.30
C ASN A 1085 -42.36 -18.35 21.79
N GLU A 1086 -41.98 -19.38 21.02
CA GLU A 1086 -41.69 -19.30 19.56
C GLU A 1086 -42.82 -18.74 18.69
N SER A 1087 -44.07 -18.84 19.14
CA SER A 1087 -45.24 -18.42 18.37
C SER A 1087 -45.65 -16.94 18.58
N GLU A 1088 -44.94 -16.17 19.41
CA GLU A 1088 -45.42 -14.87 19.90
C GLU A 1088 -44.55 -13.65 19.53
N MET A 1089 -43.32 -13.83 19.03
CA MET A 1089 -42.41 -12.67 18.85
C MET A 1089 -42.68 -11.79 17.63
N LEU A 1090 -43.24 -12.33 16.55
CA LEU A 1090 -43.55 -11.58 15.33
C LEU A 1090 -45.05 -11.63 15.02
N PRO A 1091 -45.60 -10.63 14.32
CA PRO A 1091 -46.99 -10.68 13.88
C PRO A 1091 -47.31 -11.96 13.10
N ALA A 1092 -48.52 -12.49 13.27
CA ALA A 1092 -48.96 -13.70 12.58
C ALA A 1092 -48.76 -13.57 11.05
N ARG A 1093 -48.16 -14.59 10.44
CA ARG A 1093 -47.85 -14.66 8.99
C ARG A 1093 -46.87 -13.59 8.50
N PHE A 1094 -46.11 -12.93 9.37
CA PHE A 1094 -45.15 -11.89 8.98
C PHE A 1094 -44.14 -12.38 7.93
N LYS A 1095 -43.54 -13.56 8.14
CA LYS A 1095 -42.59 -14.19 7.20
C LYS A 1095 -43.17 -14.40 5.80
N GLU A 1096 -44.43 -14.86 5.73
CA GLU A 1096 -45.16 -15.02 4.45
C GLU A 1096 -45.43 -13.67 3.78
N GLN A 1097 -45.82 -12.67 4.56
CA GLN A 1097 -46.24 -11.36 4.08
C GLN A 1097 -45.10 -10.50 3.52
N VAL A 1098 -43.84 -10.75 3.93
CA VAL A 1098 -42.67 -10.04 3.38
C VAL A 1098 -42.11 -10.70 2.12
N GLY A 1099 -42.65 -11.85 1.69
CA GLY A 1099 -42.50 -12.39 0.33
C GLY A 1099 -41.07 -12.57 -0.17
N GLY A 1100 -40.13 -12.95 0.69
CA GLY A 1100 -38.71 -13.13 0.35
C GLY A 1100 -37.87 -11.83 0.32
N ARG A 1101 -38.48 -10.66 0.54
CA ARG A 1101 -37.78 -9.37 0.69
C ARG A 1101 -37.19 -9.15 2.09
N GLY A 1102 -37.70 -9.86 3.09
CA GLY A 1102 -37.18 -9.83 4.45
C GLY A 1102 -36.57 -11.17 4.83
N LEU A 1103 -35.31 -11.18 5.25
CA LEU A 1103 -34.66 -12.34 5.85
C LEU A 1103 -34.53 -12.15 7.37
N LEU A 1104 -34.95 -13.15 8.13
CA LEU A 1104 -34.90 -13.14 9.59
C LEU A 1104 -33.89 -14.17 10.06
N HIS A 1105 -32.95 -13.76 10.90
CA HIS A 1105 -31.95 -14.64 11.47
C HIS A 1105 -32.01 -14.59 12.99
N GLU A 1106 -31.99 -15.75 13.62
CA GLU A 1106 -31.95 -15.90 15.07
C GLU A 1106 -30.56 -16.40 15.47
N GLY A 1107 -29.93 -15.72 16.43
CA GLY A 1107 -28.58 -16.06 16.89
C GLY A 1107 -27.54 -15.05 16.44
N TRP A 1108 -26.27 -15.42 16.65
CA TRP A 1108 -25.13 -14.57 16.36
C TRP A 1108 -24.77 -14.61 14.88
N ILE A 1109 -24.42 -13.45 14.32
CA ILE A 1109 -23.89 -13.30 12.97
C ILE A 1109 -22.72 -12.32 12.97
N SER A 1110 -21.78 -12.52 12.05
CA SER A 1110 -20.70 -11.58 11.78
C SER A 1110 -21.22 -10.28 11.15
N GLN A 1111 -21.56 -9.30 12.00
CA GLN A 1111 -22.09 -8.00 11.57
C GLN A 1111 -21.18 -7.29 10.56
N VAL A 1112 -19.86 -7.36 10.77
CA VAL A 1112 -18.84 -6.78 9.87
C VAL A 1112 -18.93 -7.38 8.47
N LYS A 1113 -19.16 -8.70 8.34
CA LYS A 1113 -19.32 -9.36 7.03
C LYS A 1113 -20.65 -9.03 6.35
N VAL A 1114 -21.71 -8.82 7.13
CA VAL A 1114 -22.99 -8.34 6.58
C VAL A 1114 -22.83 -6.92 6.05
N LEU A 1115 -22.29 -6.01 6.87
CA LEU A 1115 -22.11 -4.60 6.50
C LEU A 1115 -21.10 -4.41 5.37
N SER A 1116 -20.13 -5.31 5.18
CA SER A 1116 -19.20 -5.25 4.05
C SER A 1116 -19.82 -5.71 2.72
N HIS A 1117 -20.95 -6.42 2.74
CA HIS A 1117 -21.57 -6.95 1.53
C HIS A 1117 -22.14 -5.83 0.63
N ASN A 1118 -21.92 -5.93 -0.69
CA ASN A 1118 -22.28 -4.88 -1.66
C ASN A 1118 -23.79 -4.58 -1.75
N SER A 1119 -24.65 -5.54 -1.40
CA SER A 1119 -26.10 -5.33 -1.40
C SER A 1119 -26.63 -4.55 -0.19
N VAL A 1120 -25.88 -4.47 0.90
CA VAL A 1120 -26.29 -3.72 2.10
C VAL A 1120 -26.03 -2.23 1.88
N GLY A 1121 -27.08 -1.41 1.96
CA GLY A 1121 -26.99 0.04 1.76
C GLY A 1121 -27.20 0.86 3.04
N GLY A 1122 -27.83 0.28 4.05
CA GLY A 1122 -28.13 0.96 5.31
C GLY A 1122 -28.17 0.04 6.51
N CYS A 1123 -28.09 0.64 7.69
CA CYS A 1123 -28.05 -0.03 8.99
C CYS A 1123 -29.05 0.67 9.95
N LEU A 1124 -30.07 -0.06 10.41
CA LEU A 1124 -30.93 0.33 11.52
C LEU A 1124 -30.29 -0.19 12.81
N THR A 1125 -29.90 0.74 13.68
CA THR A 1125 -29.08 0.43 14.86
C THR A 1125 -29.62 1.09 16.12
N HIS A 1126 -29.31 0.47 17.26
CA HIS A 1126 -29.49 1.02 18.60
C HIS A 1126 -28.57 2.20 18.94
N CYS A 1127 -27.74 2.69 18.00
CA CYS A 1127 -26.79 3.79 18.21
C CYS A 1127 -25.62 3.50 19.17
N GLY A 1128 -25.32 2.22 19.42
CA GLY A 1128 -24.08 1.83 20.10
C GLY A 1128 -22.85 2.19 19.26
N TRP A 1129 -21.82 2.74 19.90
CA TRP A 1129 -20.65 3.30 19.20
C TRP A 1129 -19.93 2.30 18.30
N ASN A 1130 -19.84 1.02 18.72
CA ASN A 1130 -19.31 -0.07 17.90
C ASN A 1130 -20.07 -0.24 16.56
N SER A 1131 -21.41 -0.23 16.61
CA SER A 1131 -22.23 -0.41 15.41
C SER A 1131 -22.17 0.80 14.50
N ILE A 1132 -22.00 2.00 15.05
CA ILE A 1132 -21.77 3.23 14.27
C ILE A 1132 -20.44 3.16 13.53
N ILE A 1133 -19.35 2.78 14.22
CA ILE A 1133 -18.02 2.63 13.63
C ILE A 1133 -18.05 1.61 12.49
N GLU A 1134 -18.68 0.45 12.69
CA GLU A 1134 -18.80 -0.58 11.67
C GLU A 1134 -19.64 -0.12 10.47
N GLY A 1135 -20.80 0.49 10.71
CA GLY A 1135 -21.69 0.97 9.65
C GLY A 1135 -21.04 2.05 8.78
N LEU A 1136 -20.50 3.10 9.41
CA LEU A 1136 -19.83 4.19 8.70
C LEU A 1136 -18.48 3.77 8.10
N GLY A 1137 -17.78 2.81 8.71
CA GLY A 1137 -16.55 2.22 8.15
C GLY A 1137 -16.75 1.51 6.81
N PHE A 1138 -17.98 1.08 6.49
CA PHE A 1138 -18.35 0.58 5.16
C PHE A 1138 -19.18 1.57 4.33
N GLY A 1139 -19.38 2.80 4.83
CA GLY A 1139 -20.15 3.85 4.16
C GLY A 1139 -21.66 3.57 4.08
N ARG A 1140 -22.23 2.92 5.10
CA ARG A 1140 -23.67 2.58 5.16
C ARG A 1140 -24.48 3.72 5.77
N VAL A 1141 -25.68 3.93 5.25
CA VAL A 1141 -26.62 4.93 5.78
C VAL A 1141 -27.11 4.49 7.16
N MET A 1142 -27.05 5.38 8.15
CA MET A 1142 -27.45 5.08 9.52
C MET A 1142 -28.90 5.50 9.78
N ILE A 1143 -29.71 4.56 10.26
CA ILE A 1143 -31.04 4.83 10.82
C ILE A 1143 -30.94 4.60 12.32
N LEU A 1144 -31.27 5.63 13.10
CA LEU A 1144 -30.93 5.75 14.51
C LEU A 1144 -32.15 5.39 15.36
N PHE A 1145 -31.94 4.53 16.36
CA PHE A 1145 -32.99 4.09 17.28
C PHE A 1145 -32.39 3.87 18.69
N PRO A 1146 -32.06 4.93 19.44
CA PRO A 1146 -31.41 4.79 20.74
C PRO A 1146 -32.27 4.03 21.76
N VAL A 1147 -31.69 3.13 22.57
CA VAL A 1147 -32.46 2.26 23.49
C VAL A 1147 -32.06 2.41 24.97
N VAL A 1148 -30.77 2.53 25.25
CA VAL A 1148 -30.19 2.62 26.62
C VAL A 1148 -28.85 3.37 26.63
N ASN A 1149 -28.31 3.66 27.81
CA ASN A 1149 -26.95 4.19 28.03
C ASN A 1149 -26.69 5.51 27.27
N ASP A 1150 -25.53 5.62 26.60
CA ASP A 1150 -25.02 6.77 25.84
C ASP A 1150 -25.67 6.96 24.46
N GLN A 1151 -26.51 6.01 24.04
CA GLN A 1151 -27.00 5.90 22.67
C GLN A 1151 -27.80 7.11 22.20
N GLY A 1152 -28.56 7.76 23.10
CA GLY A 1152 -29.28 9.00 22.81
C GLY A 1152 -28.32 10.12 22.40
N LEU A 1153 -27.26 10.33 23.17
CA LEU A 1153 -26.24 11.35 22.86
C LEU A 1153 -25.50 11.03 21.56
N ASN A 1154 -25.17 9.76 21.30
CA ASN A 1154 -24.60 9.35 20.01
C ASN A 1154 -25.54 9.67 18.85
N ALA A 1155 -26.85 9.45 19.01
CA ALA A 1155 -27.83 9.77 17.98
C ALA A 1155 -27.87 11.28 17.68
N ARG A 1156 -27.85 12.13 18.73
CA ARG A 1156 -27.78 13.59 18.58
C ARG A 1156 -26.51 14.03 17.86
N LEU A 1157 -25.36 13.44 18.21
CA LEU A 1157 -24.09 13.71 17.52
C LEU A 1157 -24.17 13.35 16.02
N LEU A 1158 -24.72 12.19 15.69
CA LEU A 1158 -24.84 11.76 14.30
C LEU A 1158 -25.82 12.63 13.50
N GLU A 1159 -26.92 13.08 14.11
CA GLU A 1159 -27.83 14.03 13.47
C GLU A 1159 -27.17 15.39 13.22
N GLU A 1160 -26.45 15.93 14.21
CA GLU A 1160 -25.72 17.20 14.09
C GLU A 1160 -24.71 17.14 12.94
N LYS A 1161 -23.97 16.03 12.82
CA LYS A 1161 -23.00 15.80 11.74
C LYS A 1161 -23.64 15.33 10.42
N LYS A 1162 -24.97 15.18 10.38
CA LYS A 1162 -25.79 14.75 9.23
C LYS A 1162 -25.41 13.37 8.70
N LEU A 1163 -25.16 12.42 9.60
CA LEU A 1163 -24.69 11.06 9.32
C LEU A 1163 -25.77 9.99 9.47
N GLY A 1164 -26.93 10.33 10.04
CA GLY A 1164 -28.06 9.43 10.15
C GLY A 1164 -29.38 10.17 10.28
N ILE A 1165 -30.47 9.39 10.30
CA ILE A 1165 -31.82 9.86 10.59
C ILE A 1165 -32.40 9.05 11.75
N GLU A 1166 -32.88 9.72 12.79
CA GLU A 1166 -33.56 9.03 13.88
C GLU A 1166 -35.02 8.69 13.52
N ILE A 1167 -35.48 7.55 14.02
CA ILE A 1167 -36.90 7.21 14.00
C ILE A 1167 -37.59 8.09 15.02
N GLU A 1168 -38.63 8.80 14.59
CA GLU A 1168 -39.41 9.65 15.48
C GLU A 1168 -40.13 8.83 16.55
N ARG A 1169 -40.03 9.29 17.81
CA ARG A 1169 -40.60 8.66 19.01
C ARG A 1169 -41.30 9.70 19.86
N ASN A 1170 -42.27 9.26 20.64
CA ASN A 1170 -42.92 10.07 21.65
C ASN A 1170 -41.90 10.53 22.70
N GLU A 1171 -41.78 11.84 22.89
CA GLU A 1171 -40.81 12.42 23.82
C GLU A 1171 -40.96 11.92 25.27
N ARG A 1172 -42.20 11.59 25.70
CA ARG A 1172 -42.52 11.24 27.08
C ARG A 1172 -42.29 9.77 27.42
N ASP A 1173 -42.71 8.84 26.57
CA ASP A 1173 -42.63 7.40 26.85
C ASP A 1173 -41.75 6.63 25.87
N GLY A 1174 -41.25 7.26 24.81
CA GLY A 1174 -40.41 6.63 23.81
C GLY A 1174 -41.18 5.67 22.89
N SER A 1175 -42.51 5.64 22.91
CA SER A 1175 -43.31 4.86 21.96
C SER A 1175 -43.11 5.36 20.53
N PHE A 1176 -43.24 4.48 19.55
CA PHE A 1176 -43.12 4.82 18.13
C PHE A 1176 -44.14 4.05 17.32
N THR A 1177 -44.36 4.47 16.08
CA THR A 1177 -45.36 3.84 15.21
C THR A 1177 -44.67 3.14 14.04
N ARG A 1178 -45.32 2.12 13.49
CA ARG A 1178 -44.93 1.53 12.20
C ARG A 1178 -44.79 2.57 11.08
N ASP A 1179 -45.52 3.69 11.18
CA ASP A 1179 -45.48 4.77 10.20
C ASP A 1179 -44.19 5.56 10.31
N SER A 1180 -43.76 5.93 11.52
CA SER A 1180 -42.47 6.60 11.73
C SER A 1180 -41.28 5.71 11.31
N VAL A 1181 -41.34 4.41 11.59
CA VAL A 1181 -40.35 3.43 11.08
C VAL A 1181 -40.33 3.42 9.55
N SER A 1182 -41.50 3.26 8.92
CA SER A 1182 -41.60 3.16 7.46
C SER A 1182 -41.12 4.44 6.77
N GLU A 1183 -41.45 5.60 7.33
CA GLU A 1183 -41.08 6.90 6.78
C GLU A 1183 -39.58 7.15 6.90
N SER A 1184 -38.97 6.93 8.07
CA SER A 1184 -37.52 7.07 8.25
C SER A 1184 -36.74 6.09 7.36
N VAL A 1185 -37.18 4.83 7.26
CA VAL A 1185 -36.54 3.83 6.38
C VAL A 1185 -36.63 4.23 4.91
N ARG A 1186 -37.80 4.65 4.43
CA ARG A 1186 -37.94 5.10 3.04
C ARG A 1186 -37.18 6.40 2.77
N SER A 1187 -37.21 7.35 3.69
CA SER A 1187 -36.44 8.59 3.59
C SER A 1187 -34.94 8.31 3.49
N ALA A 1188 -34.42 7.33 4.23
CA ALA A 1188 -33.02 6.95 4.21
C ALA A 1188 -32.62 6.13 2.96
N MET A 1189 -33.47 5.21 2.50
CA MET A 1189 -33.05 4.12 1.59
C MET A 1189 -33.81 4.05 0.26
N ALA A 1190 -34.96 4.70 0.13
CA ALA A 1190 -35.75 4.59 -1.10
C ALA A 1190 -35.04 5.25 -2.30
N GLU A 1191 -35.14 4.61 -3.46
CA GLU A 1191 -34.62 5.13 -4.70
C GLU A 1191 -35.25 6.49 -5.03
N GLY A 1192 -34.42 7.48 -5.33
CA GLY A 1192 -34.86 8.84 -5.59
C GLY A 1192 -35.00 9.76 -4.36
N SER A 1193 -34.91 9.25 -3.13
CA SER A 1193 -34.97 10.08 -1.90
C SER A 1193 -33.79 11.05 -1.79
N ASP A 1194 -34.05 12.35 -1.70
CA ASP A 1194 -32.99 13.35 -1.55
C ASP A 1194 -32.32 13.30 -0.17
N THR A 1195 -33.08 12.96 0.88
CA THR A 1195 -32.51 12.72 2.21
C THR A 1195 -31.57 11.51 2.16
N GLY A 1196 -31.99 10.41 1.53
CA GLY A 1196 -31.19 9.21 1.38
C GLY A 1196 -29.91 9.45 0.57
N LYS A 1197 -29.99 10.22 -0.53
CA LYS A 1197 -28.80 10.63 -1.31
C LYS A 1197 -27.81 11.43 -0.46
N ARG A 1198 -28.28 12.40 0.33
CA ARG A 1198 -27.42 13.22 1.22
C ARG A 1198 -26.76 12.37 2.30
N LEU A 1199 -27.54 11.53 2.98
CA LEU A 1199 -27.02 10.63 4.02
C LEU A 1199 -26.00 9.64 3.44
N LYS A 1200 -26.29 9.06 2.27
CA LYS A 1200 -25.36 8.14 1.59
C LYS A 1200 -24.06 8.84 1.20
N GLN A 1201 -24.13 10.05 0.65
CA GLN A 1201 -22.94 10.83 0.30
C GLN A 1201 -22.09 11.12 1.54
N ARG A 1202 -22.73 11.54 2.64
CA ARG A 1202 -22.05 11.78 3.92
C ARG A 1202 -21.46 10.51 4.53
N ALA A 1203 -22.16 9.38 4.48
CA ALA A 1203 -21.64 8.09 4.94
C ALA A 1203 -20.42 7.65 4.12
N ILE A 1204 -20.41 7.86 2.80
CA ILE A 1204 -19.25 7.58 1.93
C ILE A 1204 -18.06 8.49 2.28
N GLU A 1205 -18.29 9.78 2.54
CA GLU A 1205 -17.23 10.70 3.01
C GLU A 1205 -16.67 10.24 4.36
N MET A 1206 -17.52 9.80 5.28
CA MET A 1206 -17.08 9.29 6.58
C MET A 1206 -16.39 7.93 6.49
N LYS A 1207 -16.60 7.17 5.40
CA LYS A 1207 -15.83 5.94 5.16
C LYS A 1207 -14.32 6.21 5.12
N GLU A 1208 -13.90 7.35 4.59
CA GLU A 1208 -12.49 7.78 4.56
C GLU A 1208 -11.94 8.18 5.95
N LEU A 1209 -12.80 8.24 6.98
CA LEU A 1209 -12.41 8.57 8.35
C LEU A 1209 -12.52 7.35 9.27
N PHE A 1210 -13.66 6.66 9.21
CA PHE A 1210 -13.95 5.47 10.01
C PHE A 1210 -13.31 4.18 9.46
N GLY A 1211 -13.14 4.08 8.13
CA GLY A 1211 -12.63 2.89 7.43
C GLY A 1211 -11.22 3.03 6.85
N ASP A 1212 -10.58 4.19 6.97
CA ASP A 1212 -9.20 4.44 6.51
C ASP A 1212 -8.20 3.89 7.53
N GLY A 1213 -7.52 2.80 7.14
CA GLY A 1213 -6.51 2.14 7.97
C GLY A 1213 -5.37 3.07 8.38
N ASP A 1214 -4.86 3.90 7.46
CA ASP A 1214 -3.68 4.74 7.70
C ASP A 1214 -4.00 5.91 8.64
N LYS A 1215 -5.19 6.49 8.57
CA LYS A 1215 -5.65 7.53 9.52
C LYS A 1215 -5.83 6.98 10.94
N ASN A 1216 -6.47 5.82 11.05
CA ASN A 1216 -6.67 5.18 12.35
C ASN A 1216 -5.33 4.71 12.96
N GLU A 1217 -4.40 4.24 12.11
CA GLU A 1217 -3.06 3.85 12.52
C GLU A 1217 -2.22 5.03 13.03
N ARG A 1218 -2.38 6.23 12.45
CA ARG A 1218 -1.69 7.45 12.93
C ARG A 1218 -2.08 7.84 14.35
N HIS A 1219 -3.38 7.88 14.65
CA HIS A 1219 -3.87 8.15 16.02
C HIS A 1219 -3.36 7.09 17.02
N LEU A 1220 -3.32 5.82 16.60
CA LEU A 1220 -2.74 4.74 17.40
C LEU A 1220 -1.22 4.90 17.60
N ASP A 1221 -0.47 5.33 16.58
CA ASP A 1221 0.97 5.57 16.67
C ASP A 1221 1.30 6.70 17.64
N GLU A 1222 0.51 7.77 17.65
CA GLU A 1222 0.61 8.85 18.64
C GLU A 1222 0.37 8.35 20.06
N PHE A 1223 -0.64 7.50 20.25
CA PHE A 1223 -0.90 6.86 21.54
C PHE A 1223 0.25 5.94 21.99
N VAL A 1224 0.80 5.12 21.09
CA VAL A 1224 1.96 4.27 21.40
C VAL A 1224 3.21 5.10 21.70
N HIS A 1225 3.41 6.22 20.98
CA HIS A 1225 4.49 7.15 21.25
C HIS A 1225 4.35 7.76 22.65
N PHE A 1226 3.14 8.17 23.03
CA PHE A 1226 2.85 8.66 24.37
C PHE A 1226 3.25 7.63 25.45
N LEU A 1227 2.80 6.38 25.33
CA LEU A 1227 3.13 5.29 26.28
C LEU A 1227 4.65 5.07 26.42
N LYS A 1228 5.39 5.13 25.30
CA LYS A 1228 6.85 4.96 25.30
C LYS A 1228 7.61 6.16 25.88
N SER A 1229 7.11 7.38 25.65
CA SER A 1229 7.75 8.63 26.10
C SER A 1229 7.60 8.90 27.60
N LYS A 1230 6.65 8.23 28.26
CA LYS A 1230 6.28 8.41 29.67
C LYS A 1230 6.49 7.14 30.50
N GLN A 1231 7.40 6.26 30.08
CA GLN A 1231 7.78 5.07 30.84
C GLN A 1231 8.37 5.47 32.22
N LYS A 1232 8.07 4.68 33.25
CA LYS A 1232 8.47 4.90 34.65
C LYS A 1232 9.96 5.21 34.84
#